data_AF-A0A7C7XW79-F1
#
_entry.id   AF-A0A7C7XW79-F1
#
_cell.length_a   1.000
_cell.length_b   1.000
_cell.length_c   1.000
_cell.angle_alpha   90.00
_cell.angle_beta   90.00
_cell.angle_gamma   90.00
#
_symmetry.space_group_name_H-M   'P 1'
#
loop_
_entity.id
_entity.type
_entity.pdbx_description
1 polymer ?
#
loop_
_entity_poly.entity_id
_entity_poly.type
_entity_poly.pdbx_seq_one_letter_code
_entity_poly.pdbx_strand_id
1 'polypeptide(L)'
;RTSAVILIFVMLSAGCFGAADEIVKEETTPVVKELELNAQFIELPNNATLGKIVNLQITVQSEGNWEASVSIYPNTEFAITVSKNNVNIVFMPSEVVNYNVAVTFEGHDTTIIGGPVTITQVIQISPPVEGAPILNAPSLILLEDSGLTWVSGSISHDYLESCSLSHSSEEEQGQVDVKSDGTWKLLTELYDGVTDITITFIATCGKWTVLSDTSTTTIIVENTGNDADGDGITDDNDNCPNGIGEAEGWISSTTDDIDSDGCRDRDEDDDDDADGILDVNDNCPGSIGWKSTIDADYDQDGCHDESEDNDDDGDGVDDLVDSCPMGLTGWVSNLYSDWDGDGCSDLDEDNDDDNDQRDDSVDSCPKGLTSWIRDELNDFDDDGCFDTSEDDDDDNDGVDDYNSTGATLDQCPRTPKTGIDVDENGCASIERDSDSDGVLDFYDMCEGTPANIAVNEVGCADVDDDGVFSNVDICPDTPQRWTANSSGCAVIQQPMAWTSATSLSGPMQAVPHFSVPTLDGTFYFEQGWSGEDVHLFMFKYTNGDGSSNSATWGQNPGKLIRALPDNTHLFYGSFDSTYHNDVTQRKSAVLAALNPSEETKWEDRIHYIDQRASSIGGGLGQMINSFNNPVYMGIDRFQLSREIGSFYDWPTQANDPSHIAFEPVQWNVEFPTKVRELDPGVEVITIMDFKNHAGGWSGGFSSFSNATFDLTNNISSYDTLEVFHEHACPDRENRHSNSDGSYGGCHEWDYLANLYICNAQNSSQCSTEIMRWITTYGREGMWLTDISPYLFMIDDGEERRFKYGGANKGDLTVKFLFSNWGSGERSYEADYAFSGGQFDGTYNNESIYNRQMNFTVPSWATKVSLVATITGHGFQKDAANCAEFCDHEHHYYMNGSHTYEWHPVVHNQDNGCKVEIANGVVANQYGSWPFGRAGWCAGQDVKQWTYDITSWSNMDGGNNHLTYRGLYNGQEYTPSENIGNGQRQIRAVVYVVYSGPTVN
;
A
#
# COMPACT_ATOMS: atom_id res chain seq x y z
N ARG A 1 33.35 -59.78 -1.76
CA ARG A 1 34.63 -59.39 -2.40
C ARG A 1 35.24 -58.35 -1.45
N THR A 2 36.23 -58.61 -0.61
CA THR A 2 37.65 -58.99 -0.83
C THR A 2 38.41 -57.97 -1.70
N SER A 3 39.56 -57.39 -1.29
CA SER A 3 40.26 -57.43 0.02
C SER A 3 41.34 -56.33 0.11
N ALA A 4 41.32 -55.51 1.17
CA ALA A 4 42.45 -54.66 1.63
C ALA A 4 42.12 -54.15 3.05
N VAL A 5 42.14 -54.94 4.13
CA VAL A 5 43.22 -55.80 4.66
C VAL A 5 44.45 -55.00 5.09
N ILE A 6 44.32 -54.36 6.26
CA ILE A 6 45.15 -54.65 7.45
C ILE A 6 46.66 -54.75 7.19
N LEU A 7 47.37 -53.63 7.35
CA LEU A 7 48.83 -53.64 7.60
C LEU A 7 49.35 -52.55 8.55
N ILE A 8 48.56 -51.54 8.91
CA ILE A 8 49.00 -50.39 9.73
C ILE A 8 48.22 -50.33 11.07
N PHE A 9 48.30 -51.42 11.85
CA PHE A 9 47.77 -51.45 13.23
C PHE A 9 48.69 -52.20 14.21
N VAL A 10 49.95 -52.43 13.84
CA VAL A 10 50.94 -53.18 14.63
C VAL A 10 52.28 -52.43 14.75
N MET A 11 52.22 -51.11 14.96
CA MET A 11 53.35 -50.30 15.47
C MET A 11 53.01 -49.58 16.78
N LEU A 12 52.15 -50.19 17.61
CA LEU A 12 52.03 -49.85 19.03
C LEU A 12 53.18 -50.50 19.81
N SER A 13 54.28 -49.78 20.09
CA SER A 13 55.13 -49.97 21.29
C SER A 13 56.35 -49.03 21.33
N ALA A 14 56.78 -48.66 22.55
CA ALA A 14 57.77 -47.62 22.89
C ALA A 14 57.33 -46.18 22.46
N GLY A 15 57.68 -45.11 23.18
CA GLY A 15 58.69 -44.89 24.23
C GLY A 15 59.67 -43.79 23.77
N CYS A 16 60.18 -42.87 24.59
CA CYS A 16 60.25 -42.81 26.06
C CYS A 16 60.45 -41.35 26.56
N PHE A 17 60.11 -41.12 27.84
CA PHE A 17 60.73 -40.17 28.80
C PHE A 17 61.36 -38.85 28.30
N GLY A 18 60.78 -37.74 28.77
CA GLY A 18 61.48 -36.49 29.11
C GLY A 18 60.85 -35.91 30.38
N ALA A 19 61.63 -35.61 31.42
CA ALA A 19 61.12 -35.23 32.74
C ALA A 19 61.65 -33.87 33.21
N ALA A 20 60.78 -33.10 33.88
CA ALA A 20 61.13 -31.90 34.64
C ALA A 20 60.18 -31.74 35.84
N ASP A 21 60.72 -31.18 36.92
CA ASP A 21 60.29 -31.20 38.33
C ASP A 21 58.83 -30.88 38.71
N GLU A 22 58.47 -31.27 39.93
CA GLU A 22 57.17 -31.02 40.57
C GLU A 22 56.92 -29.52 40.80
N ILE A 23 55.80 -29.01 40.28
CA ILE A 23 55.17 -27.76 40.74
C ILE A 23 53.86 -28.13 41.44
N VAL A 24 53.65 -27.59 42.63
CA VAL A 24 52.42 -27.77 43.41
C VAL A 24 51.23 -27.24 42.62
N LYS A 25 50.28 -28.12 42.29
CA LYS A 25 48.94 -27.74 41.84
C LYS A 25 47.93 -27.85 42.98
N GLU A 26 47.07 -26.85 43.08
CA GLU A 26 45.92 -26.85 43.97
C GLU A 26 44.83 -27.80 43.44
N GLU A 27 44.08 -28.44 44.34
CA GLU A 27 42.85 -29.15 43.96
C GLU A 27 41.73 -28.14 43.74
N THR A 28 41.63 -27.59 42.53
CA THR A 28 40.44 -26.86 42.09
C THR A 28 39.30 -27.86 41.85
N THR A 29 38.33 -27.91 42.75
CA THR A 29 37.04 -28.56 42.48
C THR A 29 36.39 -27.92 41.25
N PRO A 30 35.85 -28.70 40.30
CA PRO A 30 35.16 -28.12 39.15
C PRO A 30 33.94 -27.33 39.62
N VAL A 31 33.92 -26.03 39.34
CA VAL A 31 32.75 -25.19 39.56
C VAL A 31 31.72 -25.53 38.49
N VAL A 32 30.63 -26.18 38.88
CA VAL A 32 29.46 -26.29 38.02
C VAL A 32 28.89 -24.88 37.86
N LYS A 33 28.83 -24.38 36.63
CA LYS A 33 28.06 -23.17 36.33
C LYS A 33 26.58 -23.56 36.30
N GLU A 34 25.82 -22.98 37.22
CA GLU A 34 24.36 -23.01 37.19
C GLU A 34 23.86 -21.82 36.36
N LEU A 35 22.73 -21.99 35.67
CA LEU A 35 22.19 -21.02 34.71
C LEU A 35 20.72 -20.73 34.97
N GLU A 36 20.31 -19.46 34.96
CA GLU A 36 18.90 -19.07 34.92
C GLU A 36 18.50 -18.79 33.45
N LEU A 37 17.35 -19.30 33.03
CA LEU A 37 16.85 -19.20 31.66
C LEU A 37 15.33 -19.04 31.68
N ASN A 38 14.84 -17.99 31.03
CA ASN A 38 13.41 -17.77 30.78
C ASN A 38 13.19 -17.68 29.26
N ALA A 39 12.15 -18.33 28.74
CA ALA A 39 11.85 -18.38 27.31
C ALA A 39 10.35 -18.20 27.07
N GLN A 40 9.97 -17.30 26.16
CA GLN A 40 8.59 -16.98 25.83
C GLN A 40 8.42 -16.73 24.33
N PHE A 41 7.31 -17.18 23.76
CA PHE A 41 6.92 -16.80 22.40
C PHE A 41 6.69 -15.28 22.32
N ILE A 42 7.16 -14.65 21.25
CA ILE A 42 6.91 -13.22 20.97
C ILE A 42 5.49 -13.05 20.44
N GLU A 43 5.11 -13.90 19.48
CA GLU A 43 3.75 -13.98 18.93
C GLU A 43 3.17 -15.39 19.08
N LEU A 44 1.84 -15.48 19.17
CA LEU A 44 1.10 -16.73 19.35
C LEU A 44 0.08 -16.94 18.23
N PRO A 45 0.52 -17.28 16.99
CA PRO A 45 -0.39 -17.68 15.92
C PRO A 45 -1.13 -18.95 16.35
N ASN A 46 -2.45 -18.84 16.52
CA ASN A 46 -3.33 -19.96 16.93
C ASN A 46 -3.97 -20.67 15.72
N ASN A 47 -3.85 -20.07 14.54
CA ASN A 47 -4.43 -20.50 13.28
C ASN A 47 -3.46 -20.18 12.11
N ALA A 48 -3.47 -21.02 11.08
CA ALA A 48 -2.78 -20.78 9.82
C ALA A 48 -3.49 -21.52 8.67
N THR A 49 -3.19 -21.16 7.43
CA THR A 49 -3.75 -21.83 6.24
C THR A 49 -2.76 -22.86 5.69
N LEU A 50 -3.28 -23.98 5.17
CA LEU A 50 -2.48 -25.00 4.48
C LEU A 50 -1.56 -24.38 3.40
N GLY A 51 -0.28 -24.73 3.39
CA GLY A 51 0.68 -24.23 2.40
C GLY A 51 1.16 -22.79 2.60
N LYS A 52 0.75 -22.08 3.66
CA LYS A 52 1.42 -20.83 4.09
C LYS A 52 2.50 -21.12 5.13
N ILE A 53 3.55 -20.32 5.14
CA ILE A 53 4.64 -20.45 6.11
C ILE A 53 4.13 -20.05 7.50
N VAL A 54 4.40 -20.89 8.50
CA VAL A 54 4.27 -20.55 9.92
C VAL A 54 5.64 -20.12 10.44
N ASN A 55 5.70 -18.95 11.04
CA ASN A 55 6.84 -18.40 11.75
C ASN A 55 6.51 -18.40 13.26
N LEU A 56 7.42 -18.85 14.10
CA LEU A 56 7.32 -18.81 15.56
C LEU A 56 8.62 -18.25 16.13
N GLN A 57 8.55 -17.01 16.61
CA GLN A 57 9.67 -16.36 17.31
C GLN A 57 9.54 -16.54 18.83
N ILE A 58 10.67 -16.80 19.49
CA ILE A 58 10.78 -17.01 20.94
C ILE A 58 11.95 -16.17 21.44
N THR A 59 11.71 -15.28 22.41
CA THR A 59 12.80 -14.60 23.13
C THR A 59 13.24 -15.43 24.32
N VAL A 60 14.55 -15.51 24.51
CA VAL A 60 15.24 -16.25 25.57
C VAL A 60 16.13 -15.29 26.36
N GLN A 61 15.85 -15.13 27.65
CA GLN A 61 16.66 -14.35 28.58
C GLN A 61 17.53 -15.30 29.40
N SER A 62 18.86 -15.22 29.26
CA SER A 62 19.79 -16.09 29.98
C SER A 62 21.23 -15.52 30.03
N GLU A 63 21.98 -15.81 31.09
CA GLU A 63 23.36 -15.33 31.31
C GLU A 63 24.45 -16.30 30.83
N GLY A 64 24.14 -17.22 29.92
CA GLY A 64 25.05 -18.30 29.51
C GLY A 64 24.58 -19.09 28.29
N ASN A 65 25.35 -20.12 27.92
CA ASN A 65 25.16 -20.88 26.69
C ASN A 65 24.10 -21.99 26.84
N TRP A 66 23.08 -21.95 25.98
CA TRP A 66 21.97 -22.89 25.89
C TRP A 66 21.81 -23.41 24.46
N GLU A 67 21.13 -24.55 24.32
CA GLU A 67 20.66 -25.10 23.05
C GLU A 67 19.13 -25.24 23.07
N ALA A 68 18.48 -25.09 21.92
CA ALA A 68 17.06 -25.31 21.75
C ALA A 68 16.80 -26.55 20.88
N SER A 69 15.99 -27.47 21.39
CA SER A 69 15.48 -28.63 20.64
C SER A 69 14.00 -28.44 20.33
N VAL A 70 13.62 -28.65 19.08
CA VAL A 70 12.26 -28.41 18.57
C VAL A 70 11.64 -29.74 18.16
N SER A 71 10.36 -29.90 18.51
CA SER A 71 9.53 -31.03 18.10
C SER A 71 8.17 -30.52 17.63
N ILE A 72 7.73 -30.98 16.47
CA ILE A 72 6.46 -30.60 15.86
C ILE A 72 5.64 -31.87 15.61
N TYR A 73 4.36 -31.86 16.00
CA TYR A 73 3.44 -32.97 15.80
C TYR A 73 2.13 -32.49 15.14
N PRO A 74 1.71 -33.06 13.99
CA PRO A 74 2.38 -34.13 13.25
C PRO A 74 3.72 -33.67 12.64
N ASN A 75 4.58 -34.65 12.36
CA ASN A 75 5.96 -34.39 11.94
C ASN A 75 5.99 -33.74 10.55
N THR A 76 6.60 -32.56 10.46
CA THR A 76 6.83 -31.80 9.22
C THR A 76 8.28 -31.30 9.18
N GLU A 77 8.74 -30.85 8.02
CA GLU A 77 10.05 -30.21 7.90
C GLU A 77 9.98 -28.77 8.44
N PHE A 78 11.00 -28.38 9.19
CA PHE A 78 11.14 -27.06 9.79
C PHE A 78 12.59 -26.59 9.75
N ALA A 79 12.78 -25.29 9.56
CA ALA A 79 14.03 -24.61 9.84
C ALA A 79 14.01 -24.07 11.29
N ILE A 80 15.18 -24.03 11.91
CA ILE A 80 15.40 -23.38 13.20
C ILE A 80 16.62 -22.47 13.10
N THR A 81 16.45 -21.20 13.45
CA THR A 81 17.53 -20.23 13.55
C THR A 81 17.68 -19.83 15.02
N VAL A 82 18.81 -20.17 15.62
CA VAL A 82 19.13 -19.88 17.02
C VAL A 82 20.13 -18.73 17.07
N SER A 83 19.74 -17.63 17.71
CA SER A 83 20.63 -16.52 18.07
C SER A 83 20.80 -16.45 19.59
N LYS A 84 21.70 -15.59 20.06
CA LYS A 84 22.05 -15.46 21.50
C LYS A 84 20.84 -15.22 22.42
N ASN A 85 19.83 -14.49 21.91
CA ASN A 85 18.65 -14.07 22.68
C ASN A 85 17.32 -14.53 22.05
N ASN A 86 17.29 -15.04 20.82
CA ASN A 86 16.04 -15.43 20.13
C ASN A 86 16.17 -16.79 19.45
N VAL A 87 15.07 -17.54 19.38
CA VAL A 87 14.89 -18.69 18.48
C VAL A 87 13.77 -18.38 17.51
N ASN A 88 14.03 -18.52 16.22
CA ASN A 88 13.01 -18.50 15.17
C ASN A 88 12.82 -19.93 14.65
N ILE A 89 11.56 -20.39 14.57
CA ILE A 89 11.16 -21.68 14.02
C ILE A 89 10.23 -21.43 12.84
N VAL A 90 10.61 -21.91 11.67
CA VAL A 90 9.86 -21.72 10.42
C VAL A 90 9.46 -23.08 9.86
N PHE A 91 8.16 -23.31 9.62
CA PHE A 91 7.69 -24.56 9.03
C PHE A 91 6.48 -24.35 8.11
N MET A 92 6.23 -25.30 7.21
CA MET A 92 5.06 -25.30 6.34
C MET A 92 4.07 -26.42 6.74
N PRO A 93 2.78 -26.12 6.97
CA PRO A 93 1.75 -27.14 7.20
C PRO A 93 1.45 -27.91 5.92
N SER A 94 1.55 -29.23 6.01
CA SER A 94 1.36 -30.19 4.91
C SER A 94 -0.02 -30.88 4.92
N GLU A 95 -0.73 -30.87 6.04
CA GLU A 95 -2.06 -31.46 6.21
C GLU A 95 -3.02 -30.50 6.95
N VAL A 96 -4.33 -30.62 6.72
CA VAL A 96 -5.38 -29.82 7.38
C VAL A 96 -5.70 -30.42 8.75
N VAL A 97 -4.75 -30.27 9.67
CA VAL A 97 -4.73 -30.87 11.03
C VAL A 97 -4.08 -29.91 12.03
N ASN A 98 -4.22 -30.18 13.33
CA ASN A 98 -3.65 -29.34 14.37
C ASN A 98 -2.16 -29.64 14.58
N TYR A 99 -1.31 -28.62 14.45
CA TYR A 99 0.13 -28.71 14.71
C TYR A 99 0.45 -28.26 16.12
N ASN A 100 0.98 -29.17 16.94
CA ASN A 100 1.53 -28.89 18.26
C ASN A 100 3.04 -28.69 18.11
N VAL A 101 3.54 -27.49 18.42
CA VAL A 101 4.98 -27.18 18.47
C VAL A 101 5.41 -27.20 19.93
N ALA A 102 6.47 -27.93 20.25
CA ALA A 102 7.06 -28.00 21.58
C ALA A 102 8.58 -27.80 21.51
N VAL A 103 9.08 -26.83 22.27
CA VAL A 103 10.48 -26.36 22.24
C VAL A 103 11.07 -26.54 23.62
N THR A 104 12.17 -27.31 23.72
CA THR A 104 12.86 -27.62 24.98
C THR A 104 14.27 -27.06 24.96
N PHE A 105 14.56 -26.22 25.96
CA PHE A 105 15.83 -25.56 26.18
C PHE A 105 16.68 -26.34 27.19
N GLU A 106 17.91 -26.68 26.79
CA GLU A 106 18.92 -27.32 27.64
C GLU A 106 20.20 -26.48 27.67
N GLY A 107 21.06 -26.65 28.68
CA GLY A 107 22.30 -25.87 28.82
C GLY A 107 23.51 -26.61 28.23
N HIS A 108 24.28 -25.94 27.36
CA HIS A 108 25.36 -26.58 26.59
C HIS A 108 26.53 -27.06 27.47
N ASP A 109 27.06 -26.17 28.32
CA ASP A 109 28.15 -26.45 29.30
C ASP A 109 27.71 -26.21 30.77
N THR A 110 26.42 -25.95 30.99
CA THR A 110 25.89 -25.40 32.25
C THR A 110 24.56 -26.03 32.61
N THR A 111 24.25 -26.21 33.90
CA THR A 111 22.97 -26.80 34.32
C THR A 111 21.93 -25.72 34.61
N ILE A 112 20.81 -25.73 33.89
CA ILE A 112 19.68 -24.81 34.13
C ILE A 112 19.08 -25.07 35.53
N ILE A 113 18.89 -24.00 36.30
CA ILE A 113 18.31 -24.04 37.65
C ILE A 113 16.84 -24.44 37.55
N GLY A 114 16.54 -25.69 37.91
CA GLY A 114 15.20 -26.29 37.81
C GLY A 114 15.09 -27.42 36.78
N GLY A 115 16.06 -27.54 35.86
CA GLY A 115 16.05 -28.50 34.74
C GLY A 115 15.65 -27.86 33.40
N PRO A 116 15.48 -28.66 32.34
CA PRO A 116 15.09 -28.17 31.02
C PRO A 116 13.77 -27.40 31.04
N VAL A 117 13.72 -26.29 30.30
CA VAL A 117 12.52 -25.47 30.14
C VAL A 117 11.82 -25.87 28.84
N THR A 118 10.54 -26.26 28.90
CA THR A 118 9.76 -26.60 27.70
C THR A 118 8.55 -25.68 27.57
N ILE A 119 8.41 -25.04 26.40
CA ILE A 119 7.23 -24.25 26.01
C ILE A 119 6.51 -24.90 24.84
N THR A 120 5.20 -24.69 24.73
CA THR A 120 4.35 -25.36 23.72
C THR A 120 3.29 -24.42 23.14
N GLN A 121 3.08 -24.47 21.82
CA GLN A 121 2.03 -23.75 21.10
C GLN A 121 1.22 -24.70 20.19
N VAL A 122 -0.06 -24.37 19.95
CA VAL A 122 -0.97 -25.19 19.14
C VAL A 122 -1.61 -24.35 18.03
N ILE A 123 -1.43 -24.78 16.78
CA ILE A 123 -1.91 -24.07 15.59
C ILE A 123 -3.00 -24.91 14.92
N GLN A 124 -4.18 -24.33 14.69
CA GLN A 124 -5.24 -24.92 13.86
C GLN A 124 -4.96 -24.66 12.38
N ILE A 125 -5.08 -25.66 11.50
CA ILE A 125 -4.92 -25.46 10.06
C ILE A 125 -6.27 -25.43 9.34
N SER A 126 -6.52 -24.38 8.56
CA SER A 126 -7.64 -24.27 7.63
C SER A 126 -7.27 -24.79 6.23
N PRO A 127 -8.24 -25.32 5.46
CA PRO A 127 -8.05 -25.54 4.03
C PRO A 127 -7.84 -24.20 3.29
N PRO A 128 -7.15 -24.19 2.13
CA PRO A 128 -6.95 -22.98 1.36
C PRO A 128 -8.26 -22.52 0.70
N VAL A 129 -8.37 -21.23 0.44
CA VAL A 129 -9.40 -20.67 -0.45
C VAL A 129 -9.03 -21.04 -1.89
N GLU A 130 -9.98 -21.55 -2.65
CA GLU A 130 -9.77 -22.08 -4.00
C GLU A 130 -10.56 -21.22 -5.01
N GLY A 131 -9.87 -20.72 -6.03
CA GLY A 131 -10.45 -19.83 -7.05
C GLY A 131 -11.25 -20.57 -8.14
N ALA A 132 -11.91 -19.80 -9.01
CA ALA A 132 -12.45 -20.36 -10.24
C ALA A 132 -11.32 -20.68 -11.23
N PRO A 133 -11.45 -21.72 -12.08
CA PRO A 133 -10.48 -21.97 -13.15
C PRO A 133 -10.56 -20.89 -14.24
N ILE A 134 -9.44 -20.66 -14.94
CA ILE A 134 -9.35 -19.74 -16.08
C ILE A 134 -9.20 -20.55 -17.36
N LEU A 135 -10.13 -20.41 -18.31
CA LEU A 135 -10.20 -21.16 -19.57
C LEU A 135 -9.76 -20.32 -20.77
N ASN A 136 -8.52 -20.50 -21.20
CA ASN A 136 -7.98 -19.87 -22.39
C ASN A 136 -8.31 -20.69 -23.65
N ALA A 137 -9.03 -20.09 -24.60
CA ALA A 137 -9.31 -20.63 -25.93
C ALA A 137 -9.09 -19.55 -27.00
N PRO A 138 -8.66 -19.89 -28.23
CA PRO A 138 -8.59 -18.93 -29.33
C PRO A 138 -10.01 -18.54 -29.76
N SER A 139 -10.28 -17.25 -29.99
CA SER A 139 -11.60 -16.78 -30.41
C SER A 139 -11.86 -16.95 -31.92
N LEU A 140 -10.81 -16.92 -32.75
CA LEU A 140 -10.87 -17.06 -34.20
C LEU A 140 -9.63 -17.78 -34.75
N ILE A 141 -9.83 -18.56 -35.81
CA ILE A 141 -8.81 -19.32 -36.55
C ILE A 141 -9.02 -19.04 -38.06
N LEU A 142 -7.96 -19.06 -38.85
CA LEU A 142 -7.98 -19.06 -40.32
C LEU A 142 -7.13 -20.24 -40.80
N LEU A 143 -7.52 -20.88 -41.90
CA LEU A 143 -6.84 -22.04 -42.53
C LEU A 143 -6.56 -21.75 -44.01
N GLU A 144 -6.15 -22.77 -44.76
CA GLU A 144 -5.76 -22.67 -46.17
C GLU A 144 -6.63 -23.50 -47.14
N ASP A 145 -7.36 -24.53 -46.67
CA ASP A 145 -8.35 -25.30 -47.44
C ASP A 145 -9.39 -25.95 -46.48
N SER A 146 -10.53 -26.44 -46.99
CA SER A 146 -11.54 -27.15 -46.17
C SER A 146 -11.01 -28.50 -45.67
N GLY A 147 -11.18 -28.79 -44.38
CA GLY A 147 -10.75 -30.07 -43.81
C GLY A 147 -10.70 -30.15 -42.27
N LEU A 148 -9.86 -31.05 -41.78
CA LEU A 148 -9.63 -31.30 -40.36
C LEU A 148 -8.72 -30.25 -39.73
N THR A 149 -9.12 -29.69 -38.58
CA THR A 149 -8.37 -28.66 -37.87
C THR A 149 -8.38 -28.87 -36.35
N TRP A 150 -7.38 -28.33 -35.66
CA TRP A 150 -7.20 -28.46 -34.22
C TRP A 150 -7.49 -27.15 -33.51
N VAL A 151 -8.55 -27.12 -32.69
CA VAL A 151 -8.71 -26.08 -31.68
C VAL A 151 -7.90 -26.50 -30.44
N SER A 152 -7.08 -25.60 -29.90
CA SER A 152 -6.31 -25.91 -28.68
C SER A 152 -6.13 -24.69 -27.79
N GLY A 153 -6.13 -24.92 -26.49
CA GLY A 153 -5.99 -23.90 -25.46
C GLY A 153 -5.43 -24.47 -24.16
N SER A 154 -5.63 -23.75 -23.06
CA SER A 154 -5.22 -24.16 -21.72
C SER A 154 -6.28 -23.86 -20.65
N ILE A 155 -6.20 -24.58 -19.54
CA ILE A 155 -6.87 -24.24 -18.28
C ILE A 155 -5.79 -23.90 -17.26
N SER A 156 -5.98 -22.83 -16.49
CA SER A 156 -5.17 -22.50 -15.31
C SER A 156 -6.02 -22.64 -14.05
N HIS A 157 -5.51 -23.37 -13.05
CA HIS A 157 -6.15 -23.62 -11.76
C HIS A 157 -5.13 -24.25 -10.80
N ASP A 158 -5.14 -23.90 -9.50
CA ASP A 158 -4.16 -24.40 -8.51
C ASP A 158 -4.11 -25.93 -8.41
N TYR A 159 -5.24 -26.59 -8.70
CA TYR A 159 -5.37 -28.04 -8.71
C TYR A 159 -5.90 -28.53 -10.06
N LEU A 160 -5.05 -28.52 -11.10
CA LEU A 160 -5.40 -29.02 -12.45
C LEU A 160 -5.92 -30.47 -12.45
N GLU A 161 -5.48 -31.33 -11.52
CA GLU A 161 -5.98 -32.70 -11.37
C GLU A 161 -7.48 -32.79 -11.00
N SER A 162 -8.08 -31.69 -10.53
CA SER A 162 -9.52 -31.60 -10.24
C SER A 162 -10.34 -31.11 -11.42
N CYS A 163 -9.69 -30.69 -12.52
CA CYS A 163 -10.35 -30.07 -13.66
C CYS A 163 -10.98 -31.08 -14.62
N SER A 164 -12.08 -30.64 -15.23
CA SER A 164 -12.74 -31.30 -16.35
C SER A 164 -13.17 -30.26 -17.37
N LEU A 165 -13.09 -30.60 -18.67
CA LEU A 165 -13.47 -29.72 -19.77
C LEU A 165 -14.56 -30.39 -20.60
N SER A 166 -15.58 -29.62 -20.96
CA SER A 166 -16.64 -30.02 -21.88
C SER A 166 -16.79 -29.01 -23.01
N HIS A 167 -17.37 -29.43 -24.12
CA HIS A 167 -17.63 -28.56 -25.27
C HIS A 167 -19.04 -28.79 -25.84
N SER A 168 -19.57 -27.77 -26.52
CA SER A 168 -20.84 -27.83 -27.23
C SER A 168 -20.82 -26.94 -28.49
N SER A 169 -21.40 -27.44 -29.57
CA SER A 169 -21.74 -26.70 -30.79
C SER A 169 -23.24 -26.84 -31.09
N GLU A 170 -23.72 -26.35 -32.24
CA GLU A 170 -25.11 -26.60 -32.66
C GLU A 170 -25.40 -28.07 -32.99
N GLU A 171 -24.38 -28.88 -33.30
CA GLU A 171 -24.54 -30.26 -33.76
C GLU A 171 -23.95 -31.33 -32.81
N GLU A 172 -22.95 -31.00 -31.98
CA GLU A 172 -22.22 -31.97 -31.14
C GLU A 172 -21.97 -31.47 -29.70
N GLN A 173 -21.86 -32.41 -28.75
CA GLN A 173 -21.50 -32.15 -27.35
C GLN A 173 -20.60 -33.28 -26.82
N GLY A 174 -19.53 -32.94 -26.11
CA GLY A 174 -18.59 -33.93 -25.58
C GLY A 174 -17.72 -33.41 -24.44
N GLN A 175 -16.88 -34.29 -23.89
CA GLN A 175 -15.76 -33.89 -23.02
C GLN A 175 -14.48 -33.76 -23.85
N VAL A 176 -13.55 -32.94 -23.38
CA VAL A 176 -12.23 -32.74 -23.99
C VAL A 176 -11.17 -33.19 -22.98
N ASP A 177 -10.23 -34.02 -23.41
CA ASP A 177 -9.14 -34.47 -22.54
C ASP A 177 -8.19 -33.30 -22.24
N VAL A 178 -8.09 -32.95 -20.96
CA VAL A 178 -7.13 -31.97 -20.42
C VAL A 178 -5.90 -32.74 -19.95
N LYS A 179 -4.71 -32.29 -20.35
CA LYS A 179 -3.45 -32.88 -19.91
C LYS A 179 -3.03 -32.36 -18.52
N SER A 180 -2.04 -33.02 -17.93
CA SER A 180 -1.39 -32.60 -16.68
C SER A 180 -0.65 -31.25 -16.74
N ASP A 181 -0.42 -30.71 -17.94
CA ASP A 181 0.12 -29.37 -18.17
C ASP A 181 -0.97 -28.28 -18.36
N GLY A 182 -2.24 -28.65 -18.13
CA GLY A 182 -3.41 -27.78 -18.34
C GLY A 182 -3.80 -27.59 -19.81
N THR A 183 -2.99 -28.04 -20.77
CA THR A 183 -3.30 -27.90 -22.20
C THR A 183 -4.32 -28.92 -22.66
N TRP A 184 -5.17 -28.51 -23.60
CA TRP A 184 -6.21 -29.34 -24.20
C TRP A 184 -6.25 -29.12 -25.72
N LYS A 185 -6.66 -30.15 -26.47
CA LYS A 185 -6.83 -30.10 -27.93
C LYS A 185 -8.11 -30.82 -28.35
N LEU A 186 -8.92 -30.16 -29.17
CA LEU A 186 -10.10 -30.72 -29.84
C LEU A 186 -9.84 -30.76 -31.35
N LEU A 187 -9.99 -31.94 -31.95
CA LEU A 187 -10.01 -32.09 -33.41
C LEU A 187 -11.45 -31.83 -33.90
N THR A 188 -11.61 -30.99 -34.91
CA THR A 188 -12.91 -30.72 -35.54
C THR A 188 -12.79 -30.80 -37.06
N GLU A 189 -13.88 -31.19 -37.74
CA GLU A 189 -13.92 -31.44 -39.18
C GLU A 189 -14.86 -30.44 -39.86
N LEU A 190 -14.32 -29.63 -40.78
CA LEU A 190 -15.11 -28.70 -41.59
C LEU A 190 -15.56 -29.41 -42.87
N TYR A 191 -16.85 -29.70 -42.97
CA TYR A 191 -17.44 -30.28 -44.18
C TYR A 191 -17.47 -29.29 -45.35
N ASP A 192 -17.30 -29.79 -46.58
CA ASP A 192 -17.39 -28.97 -47.80
C ASP A 192 -18.70 -28.16 -47.88
N GLY A 193 -18.55 -26.84 -47.85
CA GLY A 193 -19.67 -25.88 -47.88
C GLY A 193 -19.94 -25.16 -46.55
N VAL A 194 -19.24 -25.51 -45.46
CA VAL A 194 -19.21 -24.73 -44.22
C VAL A 194 -18.25 -23.55 -44.39
N THR A 195 -18.74 -22.32 -44.21
CA THR A 195 -17.92 -21.08 -44.24
C THR A 195 -17.36 -20.68 -42.89
N ASP A 196 -18.03 -21.12 -41.83
CA ASP A 196 -17.77 -20.76 -40.44
C ASP A 196 -18.48 -21.78 -39.51
N ILE A 197 -17.88 -22.05 -38.35
CA ILE A 197 -18.44 -22.87 -37.28
C ILE A 197 -18.22 -22.14 -35.95
N THR A 198 -19.03 -22.40 -34.92
CA THR A 198 -18.76 -21.89 -33.56
C THR A 198 -18.84 -23.01 -32.52
N ILE A 199 -17.86 -23.06 -31.64
CA ILE A 199 -17.74 -24.05 -30.56
C ILE A 199 -17.66 -23.31 -29.21
N THR A 200 -18.40 -23.78 -28.21
CA THR A 200 -18.35 -23.32 -26.82
C THR A 200 -17.65 -24.36 -25.95
N PHE A 201 -16.88 -23.92 -24.97
CA PHE A 201 -16.13 -24.74 -24.02
C PHE A 201 -16.50 -24.35 -22.58
N ILE A 202 -16.65 -25.33 -21.68
CA ILE A 202 -16.96 -25.12 -20.26
C ILE A 202 -15.98 -25.93 -19.41
N ALA A 203 -15.16 -25.26 -18.62
CA ALA A 203 -14.25 -25.84 -17.63
C ALA A 203 -14.95 -25.95 -16.26
N THR A 204 -14.63 -26.97 -15.47
CA THR A 204 -15.09 -27.10 -14.08
C THR A 204 -14.02 -27.80 -13.26
N CYS A 205 -13.58 -27.17 -12.17
CA CYS A 205 -12.48 -27.60 -11.31
C CYS A 205 -12.85 -27.43 -9.82
N GLY A 206 -12.13 -28.08 -8.92
CA GLY A 206 -12.31 -27.93 -7.48
C GLY A 206 -11.93 -29.15 -6.65
N LYS A 207 -11.02 -28.98 -5.70
CA LYS A 207 -10.54 -29.98 -4.75
C LYS A 207 -11.17 -29.82 -3.37
N TRP A 208 -11.48 -28.58 -3.00
CA TRP A 208 -12.17 -28.16 -1.77
C TRP A 208 -13.50 -27.46 -2.08
N THR A 209 -13.54 -26.62 -3.12
CA THR A 209 -14.74 -25.92 -3.63
C THR A 209 -14.81 -26.06 -5.15
N VAL A 210 -15.99 -26.43 -5.70
CA VAL A 210 -16.14 -26.68 -7.14
C VAL A 210 -16.73 -25.46 -7.87
N LEU A 211 -16.00 -24.95 -8.87
CA LEU A 211 -16.28 -23.73 -9.65
C LEU A 211 -16.03 -23.97 -11.16
N SER A 212 -16.49 -23.05 -12.02
CA SER A 212 -16.54 -23.26 -13.48
C SER A 212 -16.41 -21.97 -14.31
N ASP A 213 -15.87 -22.08 -15.52
CA ASP A 213 -15.61 -20.98 -16.47
C ASP A 213 -15.96 -21.40 -17.93
N THR A 214 -16.11 -20.46 -18.89
CA THR A 214 -16.69 -20.71 -20.23
C THR A 214 -16.12 -19.80 -21.34
N SER A 215 -15.81 -20.36 -22.52
CA SER A 215 -15.15 -19.67 -23.66
C SER A 215 -15.61 -20.16 -25.06
N THR A 216 -15.29 -19.47 -26.17
CA THR A 216 -15.81 -19.74 -27.55
C THR A 216 -14.81 -19.51 -28.72
N THR A 217 -15.01 -20.17 -29.89
CA THR A 217 -14.06 -20.21 -31.06
C THR A 217 -14.72 -20.30 -32.47
N THR A 218 -14.12 -19.74 -33.56
CA THR A 218 -14.60 -19.70 -35.00
C THR A 218 -13.47 -19.89 -36.10
N ILE A 219 -13.70 -20.22 -37.43
CA ILE A 219 -12.67 -20.75 -38.44
C ILE A 219 -12.85 -20.39 -40.01
N ILE A 220 -11.80 -20.21 -40.91
CA ILE A 220 -11.81 -19.90 -42.46
C ILE A 220 -10.61 -20.46 -43.42
N VAL A 221 -10.24 -20.00 -44.69
CA VAL A 221 -9.45 -20.69 -45.86
C VAL A 221 -8.65 -19.86 -47.03
N GLU A 222 -7.53 -20.31 -47.75
CA GLU A 222 -6.85 -20.06 -49.16
C GLU A 222 -5.36 -20.69 -49.49
N ASN A 223 -4.79 -20.95 -50.75
CA ASN A 223 -3.54 -21.83 -51.11
C ASN A 223 -2.57 -21.59 -52.44
N THR A 224 -1.41 -22.33 -52.78
CA THR A 224 -0.26 -22.05 -53.84
C THR A 224 0.61 -23.19 -54.67
N GLY A 225 1.82 -22.96 -55.37
CA GLY A 225 2.76 -23.87 -56.24
C GLY A 225 4.06 -23.22 -56.98
N ASN A 226 5.09 -23.70 -57.83
CA ASN A 226 5.67 -24.91 -58.64
C ASN A 226 7.19 -24.75 -59.31
N ASP A 227 7.84 -25.69 -60.13
CA ASP A 227 9.34 -25.99 -60.53
C ASP A 227 10.02 -25.97 -62.05
N ALA A 228 11.31 -26.46 -62.36
CA ALA A 228 12.29 -26.16 -63.56
C ALA A 228 13.14 -27.20 -64.51
N ASP A 229 14.52 -27.30 -64.54
CA ASP A 229 15.46 -27.74 -65.68
C ASP A 229 15.62 -29.27 -66.05
N GLY A 230 16.30 -30.10 -65.25
CA GLY A 230 16.24 -31.58 -65.35
C GLY A 230 17.48 -32.43 -65.72
N ASP A 231 18.73 -31.97 -65.60
CA ASP A 231 19.91 -32.87 -65.77
C ASP A 231 20.02 -33.97 -64.68
N GLY A 232 19.60 -33.65 -63.46
CA GLY A 232 19.73 -34.49 -62.26
C GLY A 232 19.99 -33.68 -60.97
N ILE A 233 20.45 -32.44 -61.10
CA ILE A 233 20.70 -31.47 -60.02
C ILE A 233 19.57 -30.41 -60.03
N THR A 234 19.34 -29.75 -58.89
CA THR A 234 18.38 -28.64 -58.76
C THR A 234 19.07 -27.29 -58.96
N ASP A 235 18.36 -26.30 -59.52
CA ASP A 235 18.84 -24.96 -59.91
C ASP A 235 19.82 -24.28 -58.93
N ASP A 236 19.68 -24.51 -57.62
CA ASP A 236 20.54 -23.94 -56.56
C ASP A 236 21.97 -24.53 -56.49
N ASN A 237 22.30 -25.58 -57.27
CA ASN A 237 23.40 -26.50 -56.94
C ASN A 237 24.34 -26.93 -58.09
N ASP A 238 24.27 -26.30 -59.27
CA ASP A 238 25.14 -26.56 -60.43
C ASP A 238 25.93 -25.29 -60.84
N ASN A 239 27.19 -25.46 -61.27
CA ASN A 239 28.06 -24.40 -61.81
C ASN A 239 27.70 -24.04 -63.27
N CYS A 240 27.06 -24.94 -64.02
CA CYS A 240 26.60 -24.73 -65.40
C CYS A 240 25.07 -24.95 -65.57
N PRO A 241 24.19 -24.29 -64.79
CA PRO A 241 22.78 -24.67 -64.56
C PRO A 241 21.80 -24.45 -65.74
N ASN A 242 22.30 -24.36 -66.98
CA ASN A 242 21.57 -24.35 -68.25
C ASN A 242 22.43 -25.07 -69.34
N GLY A 243 23.22 -26.07 -68.93
CA GLY A 243 24.30 -26.70 -69.70
C GLY A 243 23.88 -27.83 -70.64
N ILE A 244 24.81 -28.76 -70.93
CA ILE A 244 24.62 -29.88 -71.86
C ILE A 244 23.98 -31.08 -71.13
N GLY A 245 22.75 -30.91 -70.64
CA GLY A 245 22.01 -31.91 -69.84
C GLY A 245 21.39 -33.09 -70.63
N GLU A 246 20.41 -33.80 -70.02
CA GLU A 246 19.81 -35.03 -70.58
C GLU A 246 19.30 -34.86 -72.02
N ALA A 247 18.80 -33.66 -72.36
CA ALA A 247 18.29 -33.32 -73.70
C ALA A 247 19.33 -33.42 -74.82
N GLU A 248 20.63 -33.23 -74.52
CA GLU A 248 21.73 -33.34 -75.48
C GLU A 248 22.54 -34.64 -75.32
N GLY A 249 22.36 -35.36 -74.21
CA GLY A 249 22.78 -36.76 -74.03
C GLY A 249 24.14 -36.95 -73.37
N TRP A 250 24.56 -36.00 -72.53
CA TRP A 250 25.74 -36.10 -71.65
C TRP A 250 25.33 -36.23 -70.17
N ILE A 251 26.25 -36.76 -69.36
CA ILE A 251 26.27 -36.84 -67.89
C ILE A 251 27.76 -37.01 -67.48
N SER A 252 28.21 -36.35 -66.40
CA SER A 252 29.64 -36.32 -65.99
C SER A 252 30.23 -37.72 -65.68
N SER A 253 31.55 -37.89 -65.93
CA SER A 253 32.31 -39.08 -65.54
C SER A 253 33.83 -38.90 -65.58
N THR A 254 34.52 -39.48 -64.57
CA THR A 254 35.95 -39.35 -64.22
C THR A 254 36.98 -39.94 -65.22
N THR A 255 36.85 -39.72 -66.53
CA THR A 255 37.87 -40.06 -67.56
C THR A 255 38.03 -39.01 -68.65
N ASP A 256 37.15 -38.02 -68.66
CA ASP A 256 37.09 -36.89 -69.60
C ASP A 256 36.96 -35.58 -68.81
N ASP A 257 37.28 -35.65 -67.51
CA ASP A 257 36.97 -34.77 -66.38
C ASP A 257 37.90 -35.26 -65.24
N ILE A 258 39.07 -34.63 -65.08
CA ILE A 258 40.21 -35.16 -64.29
C ILE A 258 40.08 -34.87 -62.78
N ASP A 259 39.51 -33.73 -62.40
CA ASP A 259 39.31 -33.29 -61.02
C ASP A 259 37.82 -33.24 -60.58
N SER A 260 36.87 -33.35 -61.52
CA SER A 260 35.44 -33.65 -61.28
C SER A 260 34.58 -32.47 -60.78
N ASP A 261 34.68 -31.31 -61.44
CA ASP A 261 33.88 -30.10 -61.13
C ASP A 261 32.54 -29.98 -61.89
N GLY A 262 32.41 -30.65 -63.04
CA GLY A 262 31.26 -30.55 -63.95
C GLY A 262 31.58 -30.07 -65.38
N CYS A 263 32.81 -29.61 -65.64
CA CYS A 263 33.31 -29.19 -66.95
C CYS A 263 34.05 -30.34 -67.69
N ARG A 264 34.98 -30.05 -68.61
CA ARG A 264 35.63 -31.09 -69.43
C ARG A 264 37.04 -30.74 -70.00
N ASP A 265 38.10 -31.20 -69.34
CA ASP A 265 39.52 -30.85 -69.58
C ASP A 265 39.89 -30.52 -71.04
N ARG A 266 39.69 -31.49 -71.96
CA ARG A 266 40.34 -31.51 -73.29
C ARG A 266 40.10 -30.26 -74.16
N ASP A 267 38.98 -29.57 -73.97
CA ASP A 267 38.61 -28.40 -74.78
C ASP A 267 38.45 -27.12 -73.93
N GLU A 268 38.66 -27.18 -72.60
CA GLU A 268 38.21 -26.15 -71.63
C GLU A 268 39.19 -25.82 -70.48
N ASP A 269 40.40 -26.41 -70.40
CA ASP A 269 41.43 -26.18 -69.35
C ASP A 269 42.87 -25.96 -69.92
N ASP A 270 43.79 -25.37 -69.12
CA ASP A 270 45.09 -24.79 -69.55
C ASP A 270 46.28 -24.91 -68.53
N ASP A 271 46.19 -25.66 -67.41
CA ASP A 271 47.29 -25.90 -66.43
C ASP A 271 47.70 -27.40 -66.34
N ASP A 272 48.95 -27.74 -66.68
CA ASP A 272 49.34 -29.10 -67.14
C ASP A 272 49.93 -30.02 -66.04
N ASP A 273 50.53 -29.47 -64.97
CA ASP A 273 50.90 -30.24 -63.75
C ASP A 273 50.41 -29.64 -62.43
N ALA A 274 49.74 -28.48 -62.49
CA ALA A 274 48.99 -27.86 -61.42
C ALA A 274 49.82 -27.60 -60.16
N ASP A 275 51.10 -27.23 -60.29
CA ASP A 275 51.89 -26.76 -59.14
C ASP A 275 51.45 -25.36 -58.68
N GLY A 276 51.12 -24.48 -59.62
CA GLY A 276 50.47 -23.17 -59.43
C GLY A 276 51.06 -22.05 -60.30
N ILE A 277 52.25 -22.24 -60.88
CA ILE A 277 52.92 -21.21 -61.71
C ILE A 277 52.89 -21.64 -63.17
N LEU A 278 52.17 -20.87 -64.00
CA LEU A 278 52.09 -21.12 -65.44
C LEU A 278 53.48 -21.22 -66.09
N ASP A 279 53.65 -22.24 -66.94
CA ASP A 279 54.76 -22.70 -67.82
C ASP A 279 55.67 -21.63 -68.49
N VAL A 280 55.31 -20.35 -68.38
CA VAL A 280 55.97 -19.17 -68.97
C VAL A 280 56.57 -18.18 -67.96
N ASN A 281 56.22 -18.30 -66.67
CA ASN A 281 56.61 -17.36 -65.61
C ASN A 281 57.57 -17.95 -64.56
N ASP A 282 57.76 -19.27 -64.55
CA ASP A 282 58.62 -19.97 -63.60
C ASP A 282 60.12 -19.86 -63.96
N ASN A 283 60.99 -19.66 -62.96
CA ASN A 283 62.45 -19.70 -63.07
C ASN A 283 63.01 -21.15 -63.14
N CYS A 284 62.27 -22.15 -62.65
CA CYS A 284 62.68 -23.55 -62.43
C CYS A 284 61.82 -24.66 -63.11
N PRO A 285 61.20 -24.49 -64.30
CA PRO A 285 60.10 -25.34 -64.79
C PRO A 285 60.46 -26.79 -65.11
N GLY A 286 59.95 -27.70 -64.28
CA GLY A 286 59.99 -29.16 -64.49
C GLY A 286 60.28 -30.01 -63.24
N SER A 287 59.93 -29.52 -62.04
CA SER A 287 60.34 -30.09 -60.75
C SER A 287 59.20 -30.81 -60.00
N ILE A 288 58.52 -31.76 -60.67
CA ILE A 288 57.35 -32.47 -60.13
C ILE A 288 57.51 -33.03 -58.71
N GLY A 289 56.59 -32.67 -57.80
CA GLY A 289 56.42 -33.30 -56.48
C GLY A 289 56.55 -32.38 -55.26
N TRP A 290 56.77 -31.09 -55.48
CA TRP A 290 56.48 -29.98 -54.56
C TRP A 290 55.57 -28.99 -55.30
N LYS A 291 55.39 -27.79 -54.77
CA LYS A 291 54.72 -26.64 -55.39
C LYS A 291 55.44 -25.37 -54.94
N SER A 292 55.48 -24.32 -55.76
CA SER A 292 55.78 -22.97 -55.26
C SER A 292 54.66 -22.56 -54.30
N THR A 293 54.94 -22.73 -53.02
CA THR A 293 54.10 -22.35 -51.89
C THR A 293 54.94 -21.52 -50.96
N ILE A 294 54.35 -20.46 -50.41
CA ILE A 294 54.95 -19.55 -49.42
C ILE A 294 55.66 -20.27 -48.25
N ASP A 295 55.29 -21.52 -47.92
CA ASP A 295 55.97 -22.36 -46.93
C ASP A 295 57.40 -22.85 -47.32
N ALA A 296 57.86 -22.59 -48.57
CA ALA A 296 59.10 -23.13 -49.14
C ALA A 296 59.71 -22.32 -50.32
N ASP A 297 59.12 -21.16 -50.63
CA ASP A 297 59.43 -20.23 -51.74
C ASP A 297 58.68 -18.94 -51.38
N TYR A 298 59.16 -18.19 -50.38
CA TYR A 298 58.33 -17.22 -49.63
C TYR A 298 57.92 -15.99 -50.48
N ASP A 299 58.89 -15.37 -51.18
CA ASP A 299 58.63 -14.28 -52.14
C ASP A 299 58.00 -14.74 -53.48
N GLN A 300 57.99 -16.05 -53.73
CA GLN A 300 57.41 -16.73 -54.89
C GLN A 300 58.10 -16.41 -56.23
N ASP A 301 59.43 -16.22 -56.23
CA ASP A 301 60.32 -16.19 -57.41
C ASP A 301 60.36 -17.54 -58.18
N GLY A 302 60.08 -18.67 -57.52
CA GLY A 302 60.26 -20.02 -58.06
C GLY A 302 61.57 -20.67 -57.61
N CYS A 303 62.09 -20.26 -56.46
CA CYS A 303 63.30 -20.81 -55.83
C CYS A 303 62.92 -21.57 -54.54
N HIS A 304 63.87 -21.80 -53.60
CA HIS A 304 63.56 -22.55 -52.37
C HIS A 304 64.43 -22.13 -51.18
N ASP A 305 63.78 -21.47 -50.21
CA ASP A 305 64.35 -20.74 -49.07
C ASP A 305 65.47 -21.50 -48.35
N GLU A 306 65.18 -22.71 -47.81
CA GLU A 306 66.13 -23.54 -47.01
C GLU A 306 67.51 -23.79 -47.66
N SER A 307 67.66 -23.55 -48.96
CA SER A 307 68.84 -23.95 -49.72
C SER A 307 69.51 -22.87 -50.59
N GLU A 308 68.77 -21.88 -51.12
CA GLU A 308 69.32 -20.95 -52.11
C GLU A 308 69.07 -19.44 -51.84
N ASP A 309 68.32 -19.02 -50.79
CA ASP A 309 68.11 -17.59 -50.42
C ASP A 309 68.59 -17.15 -49.00
N ASN A 310 68.56 -15.84 -48.69
CA ASN A 310 69.03 -15.16 -47.45
C ASN A 310 68.41 -13.75 -47.21
N ASP A 311 67.19 -13.47 -47.69
CA ASP A 311 66.52 -12.15 -47.68
C ASP A 311 65.01 -12.42 -47.88
N ASP A 312 64.47 -13.28 -47.00
CA ASP A 312 63.41 -14.24 -47.38
C ASP A 312 62.05 -13.56 -47.72
N ASP A 313 61.80 -12.33 -47.27
CA ASP A 313 60.62 -11.52 -47.64
C ASP A 313 60.90 -10.34 -48.61
N GLY A 314 62.18 -9.98 -48.80
CA GLY A 314 62.64 -8.93 -49.70
C GLY A 314 62.37 -7.48 -49.26
N ASP A 315 62.06 -7.21 -47.99
CA ASP A 315 61.94 -5.86 -47.43
C ASP A 315 63.26 -5.05 -47.55
N GLY A 316 64.39 -5.68 -47.18
CA GLY A 316 65.72 -5.05 -47.16
C GLY A 316 66.37 -4.86 -45.79
N VAL A 317 65.82 -5.43 -44.72
CA VAL A 317 66.45 -5.59 -43.40
C VAL A 317 66.92 -7.06 -43.20
N ASP A 318 68.22 -7.28 -42.98
CA ASP A 318 68.79 -8.63 -42.74
C ASP A 318 68.08 -9.35 -41.55
N ASP A 319 67.66 -10.61 -41.71
CA ASP A 319 66.93 -11.49 -40.75
C ASP A 319 67.59 -11.72 -39.36
N LEU A 320 68.75 -11.11 -39.13
CA LEU A 320 69.50 -11.14 -37.87
C LEU A 320 69.32 -9.88 -37.00
N VAL A 321 68.65 -8.85 -37.52
CA VAL A 321 68.36 -7.60 -36.80
C VAL A 321 66.88 -7.19 -36.84
N ASP A 322 66.06 -7.93 -37.57
CA ASP A 322 64.61 -7.76 -37.67
C ASP A 322 63.84 -8.47 -36.53
N SER A 323 62.68 -7.93 -36.16
CA SER A 323 61.71 -8.59 -35.25
C SER A 323 60.72 -9.51 -35.97
N CYS A 324 60.47 -9.27 -37.26
CA CYS A 324 59.66 -10.04 -38.19
C CYS A 324 60.49 -10.65 -39.37
N PRO A 325 61.50 -11.54 -39.16
CA PRO A 325 62.43 -12.01 -40.21
C PRO A 325 61.87 -12.84 -41.40
N MET A 326 60.55 -12.91 -41.55
CA MET A 326 59.80 -13.44 -42.69
C MET A 326 58.45 -12.70 -42.67
N GLY A 327 58.50 -11.39 -42.85
CA GLY A 327 57.37 -10.47 -42.73
C GLY A 327 56.55 -10.39 -44.02
N LEU A 328 55.86 -9.28 -44.25
CA LEU A 328 55.10 -9.06 -45.48
C LEU A 328 56.03 -8.80 -46.67
N THR A 329 55.76 -9.45 -47.80
CA THR A 329 56.58 -9.27 -49.00
C THR A 329 56.21 -8.00 -49.77
N GLY A 330 57.23 -7.23 -50.19
CA GLY A 330 57.07 -6.14 -51.16
C GLY A 330 56.72 -4.74 -50.62
N TRP A 331 56.93 -4.47 -49.33
CA TRP A 331 57.01 -3.12 -48.76
C TRP A 331 58.48 -2.72 -48.48
N VAL A 332 58.74 -1.80 -47.55
CA VAL A 332 60.09 -1.40 -47.06
C VAL A 332 59.99 -0.69 -45.68
N SER A 333 60.76 -1.12 -44.67
CA SER A 333 60.86 -0.48 -43.34
C SER A 333 61.22 1.01 -43.44
N ASN A 334 60.38 1.86 -42.83
CA ASN A 334 60.59 3.31 -42.67
C ASN A 334 59.51 3.94 -41.75
N LEU A 335 59.84 5.11 -41.17
CA LEU A 335 59.04 6.00 -40.27
C LEU A 335 57.64 6.49 -40.77
N TYR A 336 56.93 5.69 -41.55
CA TYR A 336 55.55 5.88 -42.01
C TYR A 336 54.79 4.54 -42.16
N SER A 337 55.47 3.40 -42.00
CA SER A 337 54.92 2.03 -42.03
C SER A 337 55.66 1.11 -41.03
N ASP A 338 56.38 1.74 -40.10
CA ASP A 338 57.27 1.17 -39.08
C ASP A 338 57.56 2.37 -38.14
N TRP A 339 56.80 2.50 -37.06
CA TRP A 339 56.72 3.69 -36.20
C TRP A 339 57.88 3.78 -35.20
N ASP A 340 58.28 2.66 -34.60
CA ASP A 340 59.36 2.61 -33.61
C ASP A 340 60.74 2.26 -34.24
N GLY A 341 60.76 1.53 -35.37
CA GLY A 341 61.94 1.26 -36.20
C GLY A 341 62.51 -0.16 -36.09
N ASP A 342 61.70 -1.20 -35.87
CA ASP A 342 62.17 -2.55 -35.52
C ASP A 342 62.19 -3.61 -36.64
N GLY A 343 61.47 -3.36 -37.75
CA GLY A 343 61.39 -4.25 -38.91
C GLY A 343 59.98 -4.76 -39.22
N CYS A 344 59.10 -4.86 -38.22
CA CYS A 344 57.69 -5.20 -38.42
C CYS A 344 56.89 -4.04 -39.06
N SER A 345 55.77 -4.36 -39.73
CA SER A 345 54.87 -3.39 -40.35
C SER A 345 53.69 -2.99 -39.45
N ASP A 346 53.59 -1.70 -39.10
CA ASP A 346 52.49 -1.04 -38.34
C ASP A 346 51.07 -1.54 -38.70
N LEU A 347 50.85 -1.86 -39.97
CA LEU A 347 49.49 -2.00 -40.52
C LEU A 347 48.89 -3.39 -40.38
N ASP A 348 49.74 -4.41 -40.25
CA ASP A 348 49.36 -5.82 -40.49
C ASP A 348 50.22 -6.84 -39.72
N GLU A 349 51.34 -6.45 -39.09
CA GLU A 349 52.31 -7.39 -38.48
C GLU A 349 52.69 -7.03 -37.04
N ASP A 350 52.99 -5.75 -36.76
CA ASP A 350 53.05 -5.29 -35.37
C ASP A 350 51.62 -5.19 -34.79
N ASN A 351 51.53 -5.26 -33.45
CA ASN A 351 50.30 -5.15 -32.67
C ASN A 351 50.54 -4.37 -31.35
N ASP A 352 51.72 -3.77 -31.13
CA ASP A 352 52.08 -2.90 -29.99
C ASP A 352 52.84 -1.69 -30.57
N ASP A 353 52.12 -0.91 -31.38
CA ASP A 353 52.61 0.04 -32.40
C ASP A 353 53.59 1.12 -31.86
N ASP A 354 53.67 1.31 -30.53
CA ASP A 354 54.58 2.24 -29.85
C ASP A 354 55.50 1.63 -28.76
N ASN A 355 55.40 0.30 -28.60
CA ASN A 355 56.17 -0.56 -27.70
C ASN A 355 56.00 -0.23 -26.19
N ASP A 356 54.77 0.06 -25.78
CA ASP A 356 54.35 0.25 -24.39
C ASP A 356 54.34 -1.07 -23.58
N GLN A 357 54.04 -2.21 -24.23
CA GLN A 357 53.52 -3.47 -23.65
C GLN A 357 51.98 -3.54 -23.54
N ARG A 358 51.24 -3.02 -24.54
CA ARG A 358 49.78 -3.10 -24.63
C ARG A 358 49.34 -3.29 -26.08
N ASP A 359 48.65 -4.42 -26.34
CA ASP A 359 48.22 -4.75 -27.70
C ASP A 359 47.21 -3.69 -28.23
N ASP A 360 47.44 -3.09 -29.41
CA ASP A 360 46.65 -2.01 -30.04
C ASP A 360 45.12 -2.27 -30.05
N SER A 361 44.75 -3.55 -30.11
CA SER A 361 43.36 -4.01 -30.12
C SER A 361 42.60 -3.80 -28.80
N VAL A 362 43.32 -3.51 -27.72
CA VAL A 362 42.83 -3.22 -26.36
C VAL A 362 43.50 -1.97 -25.77
N ASP A 363 44.10 -1.13 -26.61
CA ASP A 363 44.71 0.15 -26.29
C ASP A 363 43.81 1.32 -26.76
N SER A 364 43.66 2.37 -25.97
CA SER A 364 42.92 3.59 -26.34
C SER A 364 43.79 4.62 -27.10
N CYS A 365 45.10 4.54 -26.92
CA CYS A 365 46.16 5.39 -27.48
C CYS A 365 47.21 4.66 -28.37
N PRO A 366 46.90 3.72 -29.31
CA PRO A 366 47.89 2.87 -30.01
C PRO A 366 49.10 3.49 -30.73
N LYS A 367 49.21 4.83 -30.85
CA LYS A 367 50.42 5.52 -31.37
C LYS A 367 50.77 6.73 -30.51
N GLY A 368 50.91 6.50 -29.21
CA GLY A 368 51.17 7.49 -28.17
C GLY A 368 52.66 7.78 -27.93
N LEU A 369 53.01 7.95 -26.65
CA LEU A 369 54.35 8.28 -26.16
C LEU A 369 55.29 7.07 -26.01
N THR A 370 55.83 6.53 -27.12
CA THR A 370 56.94 5.55 -27.14
C THR A 370 57.94 5.66 -25.96
N SER A 371 58.31 4.50 -25.38
CA SER A 371 59.32 4.36 -24.29
C SER A 371 58.93 4.84 -22.88
N TRP A 372 57.71 4.57 -22.42
CA TRP A 372 57.29 4.66 -21.00
C TRP A 372 57.10 3.26 -20.37
N ILE A 373 56.39 3.18 -19.24
CA ILE A 373 56.01 1.92 -18.56
C ILE A 373 54.72 2.18 -17.76
N ARG A 374 53.65 1.44 -18.08
CA ARG A 374 52.37 1.40 -17.33
C ARG A 374 52.52 1.00 -15.86
N ASP A 375 52.04 1.84 -14.94
CA ASP A 375 51.84 1.53 -13.50
C ASP A 375 50.76 2.42 -12.85
N GLU A 376 50.29 2.04 -11.65
CA GLU A 376 49.18 2.65 -10.86
C GLU A 376 49.30 4.18 -10.57
N LEU A 377 50.33 4.86 -11.09
CA LEU A 377 50.64 6.29 -10.91
C LEU A 377 50.79 7.07 -12.24
N ASN A 378 50.67 6.40 -13.37
CA ASN A 378 50.84 6.95 -14.73
C ASN A 378 49.80 6.42 -15.73
N ASP A 379 49.11 5.34 -15.35
CA ASP A 379 47.93 4.75 -15.97
C ASP A 379 47.13 4.12 -14.82
N PHE A 380 46.03 4.75 -14.42
CA PHE A 380 45.18 4.25 -13.33
C PHE A 380 44.05 3.33 -13.81
N ASP A 381 43.53 3.53 -15.01
CA ASP A 381 42.40 2.78 -15.58
C ASP A 381 42.82 1.42 -16.25
N ASP A 382 44.12 1.23 -16.51
CA ASP A 382 44.75 0.11 -17.23
C ASP A 382 44.20 -0.04 -18.66
N ASP A 383 44.09 1.07 -19.42
CA ASP A 383 43.71 1.09 -20.84
C ASP A 383 44.86 1.25 -21.86
N GLY A 384 46.01 1.83 -21.49
CA GLY A 384 47.13 2.08 -22.41
C GLY A 384 47.41 3.57 -22.72
N CYS A 385 46.51 4.49 -22.35
CA CYS A 385 46.81 5.92 -22.35
C CYS A 385 47.62 6.34 -21.11
N PHE A 386 48.40 7.42 -21.24
CA PHE A 386 49.17 8.00 -20.12
C PHE A 386 48.38 9.14 -19.45
N ASP A 387 47.91 8.91 -18.20
CA ASP A 387 47.09 9.81 -17.34
C ASP A 387 47.34 11.30 -17.69
N THR A 388 48.59 11.75 -17.54
CA THR A 388 48.89 13.19 -17.46
C THR A 388 49.02 13.90 -18.82
N SER A 389 48.79 13.23 -19.96
CA SER A 389 48.85 13.90 -21.27
C SER A 389 48.16 13.26 -22.46
N GLU A 390 47.74 12.00 -22.38
CA GLU A 390 47.11 11.29 -23.52
C GLU A 390 45.69 10.79 -23.21
N ASP A 391 45.34 10.67 -21.92
CA ASP A 391 43.97 10.53 -21.43
C ASP A 391 43.30 11.91 -21.12
N ASP A 392 41.98 11.94 -21.05
CA ASP A 392 41.11 13.03 -20.56
C ASP A 392 40.18 12.57 -19.38
N ASP A 393 40.14 11.27 -19.00
CA ASP A 393 39.27 10.64 -17.98
C ASP A 393 40.04 9.59 -17.13
N ASP A 394 40.96 10.04 -16.24
CA ASP A 394 41.97 9.27 -15.48
C ASP A 394 41.48 7.96 -14.78
N ASP A 395 40.16 7.76 -14.57
CA ASP A 395 39.61 6.52 -13.99
C ASP A 395 38.50 5.82 -14.80
N ASN A 396 38.12 6.39 -15.95
CA ASN A 396 37.20 5.83 -16.95
C ASN A 396 35.81 5.49 -16.37
N ASP A 397 35.33 6.29 -15.41
CA ASP A 397 33.94 6.22 -14.93
C ASP A 397 32.92 6.90 -15.86
N GLY A 398 33.42 7.73 -16.79
CA GLY A 398 32.68 8.37 -17.87
C GLY A 398 32.48 9.88 -17.69
N VAL A 399 33.33 10.56 -16.91
CA VAL A 399 33.25 12.00 -16.61
C VAL A 399 34.64 12.66 -16.75
N ASP A 400 34.95 13.19 -17.94
CA ASP A 400 36.27 13.78 -18.23
C ASP A 400 36.76 14.80 -17.16
N ASP A 401 37.96 14.55 -16.63
CA ASP A 401 38.57 15.15 -15.43
C ASP A 401 38.48 16.69 -15.47
N TYR A 402 38.81 17.27 -16.64
CA TYR A 402 38.73 18.71 -16.90
C TYR A 402 38.07 19.02 -18.24
N ASN A 403 37.03 19.87 -18.22
CA ASN A 403 36.55 20.45 -19.47
C ASN A 403 37.62 21.32 -20.14
N SER A 404 37.47 21.52 -21.46
CA SER A 404 38.29 22.37 -22.35
C SER A 404 38.62 23.82 -21.91
N THR A 405 38.17 24.29 -20.74
CA THR A 405 38.60 25.56 -20.12
C THR A 405 39.55 25.40 -18.92
N GLY A 406 39.88 24.17 -18.52
CA GLY A 406 40.73 23.86 -17.36
C GLY A 406 40.00 24.01 -16.03
N ALA A 407 38.75 23.54 -15.97
CA ALA A 407 37.97 23.45 -14.75
C ALA A 407 37.48 22.01 -14.57
N THR A 408 37.66 21.47 -13.37
CA THR A 408 37.23 20.12 -12.98
C THR A 408 35.75 19.90 -13.30
N LEU A 409 35.41 18.79 -13.94
CA LEU A 409 34.03 18.31 -14.02
C LEU A 409 33.79 17.29 -12.91
N ASP A 410 34.61 16.24 -12.90
CA ASP A 410 34.67 15.27 -11.83
C ASP A 410 35.16 15.90 -10.49
N GLN A 411 34.71 15.28 -9.40
CA GLN A 411 35.03 15.62 -8.01
C GLN A 411 35.64 14.42 -7.24
N CYS A 412 35.68 13.23 -7.82
CA CYS A 412 36.15 11.97 -7.26
C CYS A 412 37.13 11.22 -8.20
N PRO A 413 38.28 11.82 -8.64
CA PRO A 413 39.09 11.36 -9.79
C PRO A 413 40.03 10.18 -9.45
N ARG A 414 39.51 9.22 -8.69
CA ARG A 414 40.00 7.85 -8.48
C ARG A 414 38.84 6.93 -8.09
N THR A 415 37.65 7.11 -8.70
CA THR A 415 36.47 6.28 -8.49
C THR A 415 36.88 4.80 -8.60
N PRO A 416 36.57 3.94 -7.62
CA PRO A 416 36.99 2.55 -7.67
C PRO A 416 36.37 1.84 -8.87
N LYS A 417 37.13 1.00 -9.59
CA LYS A 417 36.61 0.11 -10.68
C LYS A 417 35.57 -0.94 -10.23
N THR A 418 35.15 -0.91 -8.96
CA THR A 418 34.02 -1.67 -8.41
C THR A 418 32.86 -0.77 -7.96
N GLY A 419 32.95 0.54 -8.25
CA GLY A 419 31.89 1.51 -8.06
C GLY A 419 30.68 1.15 -8.90
N ILE A 420 29.51 1.47 -8.36
CA ILE A 420 28.23 1.34 -9.04
C ILE A 420 27.44 2.62 -8.78
N ASP A 421 26.64 3.02 -9.77
CA ASP A 421 25.90 4.27 -9.74
C ASP A 421 26.82 5.49 -9.51
N VAL A 422 27.45 5.93 -10.59
CA VAL A 422 28.26 7.16 -10.69
C VAL A 422 27.34 8.31 -11.11
N ASP A 423 27.55 9.51 -10.57
CA ASP A 423 26.71 10.69 -10.85
C ASP A 423 27.31 11.67 -11.88
N GLU A 424 26.68 12.82 -12.08
CA GLU A 424 27.18 13.88 -13.00
C GLU A 424 28.46 14.60 -12.51
N ASN A 425 29.09 14.10 -11.44
CA ASN A 425 30.30 14.63 -10.81
C ASN A 425 31.38 13.54 -10.59
N GLY A 426 31.28 12.40 -11.29
CA GLY A 426 32.21 11.26 -11.22
C GLY A 426 32.29 10.57 -9.85
N CYS A 427 31.28 10.77 -8.98
CA CYS A 427 31.29 10.18 -7.64
C CYS A 427 30.36 8.97 -7.55
N ALA A 428 30.93 7.79 -7.30
CA ALA A 428 30.18 6.55 -7.07
C ALA A 428 29.38 6.57 -5.74
N SER A 429 28.29 5.80 -5.67
CA SER A 429 27.42 5.65 -4.49
C SER A 429 28.12 5.27 -3.17
N ILE A 430 29.34 4.75 -3.20
CA ILE A 430 30.15 4.42 -2.01
C ILE A 430 30.90 5.64 -1.43
N GLU A 431 30.94 6.77 -2.15
CA GLU A 431 31.65 8.00 -1.79
C GLU A 431 30.72 9.22 -1.62
N ARG A 432 29.45 9.08 -1.98
CA ARG A 432 28.39 10.08 -1.78
C ARG A 432 27.60 9.88 -0.48
N ASP A 433 27.05 10.98 0.03
CA ASP A 433 26.08 11.09 1.13
C ASP A 433 25.07 12.17 0.68
N SER A 434 24.07 11.74 -0.11
CA SER A 434 23.27 12.60 -0.97
C SER A 434 22.26 13.49 -0.24
N ASP A 435 21.83 13.13 0.96
CA ASP A 435 20.95 13.95 1.81
C ASP A 435 21.63 14.56 3.05
N SER A 436 22.87 14.15 3.34
CA SER A 436 23.68 14.61 4.47
C SER A 436 23.15 14.21 5.85
N ASP A 437 22.56 13.02 5.99
CA ASP A 437 22.22 12.41 7.28
C ASP A 437 23.44 11.80 8.00
N GLY A 438 24.50 11.43 7.26
CA GLY A 438 25.71 10.78 7.75
C GLY A 438 25.89 9.30 7.39
N VAL A 439 25.03 8.74 6.52
CA VAL A 439 25.15 7.42 5.89
C VAL A 439 25.45 7.62 4.40
N LEU A 440 26.33 6.79 3.85
CA LEU A 440 26.70 6.87 2.43
C LEU A 440 25.62 6.18 1.57
N ASP A 441 25.34 6.69 0.37
CA ASP A 441 24.24 6.20 -0.50
C ASP A 441 24.22 4.66 -0.61
N PHE A 442 25.39 4.03 -0.79
CA PHE A 442 25.55 2.56 -0.89
C PHE A 442 25.08 1.75 0.35
N TYR A 443 25.00 2.38 1.51
CA TYR A 443 24.53 1.79 2.77
C TYR A 443 23.18 2.31 3.25
N ASP A 444 22.65 3.34 2.60
CA ASP A 444 21.35 3.93 2.91
C ASP A 444 20.21 3.05 2.35
N MET A 445 19.07 3.09 3.02
CA MET A 445 17.81 2.47 2.60
C MET A 445 16.67 3.50 2.46
N CYS A 446 16.92 4.78 2.74
CA CYS A 446 15.94 5.86 2.83
C CYS A 446 16.43 7.17 2.18
N GLU A 447 17.00 7.06 0.97
CA GLU A 447 17.55 8.17 0.16
C GLU A 447 16.63 9.41 0.17
N GLY A 448 17.11 10.51 0.76
CA GLY A 448 16.35 11.76 0.91
C GLY A 448 15.75 11.98 2.31
N THR A 449 16.31 11.34 3.33
CA THR A 449 15.94 11.54 4.73
C THR A 449 16.22 13.00 5.17
N PRO A 450 15.28 13.69 5.87
CA PRO A 450 15.46 15.11 6.15
C PRO A 450 16.63 15.40 7.11
N ALA A 451 17.69 16.02 6.59
CA ALA A 451 18.88 16.40 7.35
C ALA A 451 18.58 17.05 8.70
N ASN A 452 19.32 16.64 9.73
CA ASN A 452 19.15 16.95 11.17
C ASN A 452 18.04 16.17 11.91
N ILE A 453 17.34 15.22 11.28
CA ILE A 453 16.61 14.16 12.00
C ILE A 453 17.61 13.09 12.49
N ALA A 454 17.24 12.28 13.49
CA ALA A 454 18.06 11.21 14.01
C ALA A 454 17.75 9.88 13.29
N VAL A 455 18.76 9.34 12.60
CA VAL A 455 18.64 8.16 11.73
C VAL A 455 19.17 6.89 12.41
N ASN A 456 18.83 5.73 11.85
CA ASN A 456 19.32 4.42 12.30
C ASN A 456 20.58 3.97 11.55
N GLU A 457 20.98 2.70 11.67
CA GLU A 457 22.22 2.17 11.06
C GLU A 457 22.17 2.03 9.52
N VAL A 458 21.05 2.37 8.87
CA VAL A 458 20.83 2.34 7.40
C VAL A 458 20.09 3.58 6.88
N GLY A 459 20.42 4.75 7.43
CA GLY A 459 19.96 6.09 7.01
C GLY A 459 18.49 6.44 7.29
N CYS A 460 17.67 5.45 7.61
CA CYS A 460 16.25 5.69 7.85
C CYS A 460 15.96 6.43 9.16
N ALA A 461 15.12 7.46 9.07
CA ALA A 461 14.50 8.17 10.18
C ALA A 461 13.16 7.54 10.62
N ASP A 462 12.69 7.98 11.79
CA ASP A 462 11.27 8.02 12.18
C ASP A 462 10.73 9.38 11.73
N VAL A 463 9.71 9.41 10.88
CA VAL A 463 9.31 10.60 10.09
C VAL A 463 8.03 11.25 10.60
N ASP A 464 7.14 10.47 11.23
CA ASP A 464 5.86 10.90 11.79
C ASP A 464 5.81 10.94 13.33
N ASP A 465 6.91 10.56 14.01
CA ASP A 465 7.09 10.54 15.49
C ASP A 465 6.22 9.47 16.17
N ASP A 466 6.08 8.33 15.49
CA ASP A 466 5.29 7.13 15.83
C ASP A 466 6.07 6.15 16.75
N GLY A 467 7.39 6.10 16.60
CA GLY A 467 8.30 5.17 17.28
C GLY A 467 8.91 4.10 16.38
N VAL A 468 8.59 4.07 15.08
CA VAL A 468 9.07 3.09 14.09
C VAL A 468 9.80 3.80 12.94
N PHE A 469 10.96 3.25 12.55
CA PHE A 469 11.76 3.79 11.44
C PHE A 469 11.21 3.36 10.08
N SER A 470 11.26 4.24 9.08
CA SER A 470 10.56 4.08 7.80
C SER A 470 10.95 2.86 6.94
N ASN A 471 12.09 2.20 7.21
CA ASN A 471 12.44 0.92 6.56
C ASN A 471 11.74 -0.32 7.14
N VAL A 472 11.14 -0.22 8.31
CA VAL A 472 10.42 -1.31 8.99
C VAL A 472 8.97 -0.96 9.35
N ASP A 473 8.59 0.27 9.07
CA ASP A 473 7.22 0.78 9.14
C ASP A 473 6.36 0.28 7.97
N ILE A 474 5.09 0.01 8.23
CA ILE A 474 4.08 -0.43 7.26
C ILE A 474 3.06 0.70 6.98
N CYS A 475 3.01 1.75 7.80
CA CYS A 475 2.00 2.79 7.79
C CYS A 475 2.57 4.23 8.00
N PRO A 476 3.44 4.74 7.09
CA PRO A 476 4.28 5.97 7.24
C PRO A 476 3.55 7.33 7.21
N ASP A 477 2.31 7.35 7.71
CA ASP A 477 1.45 8.51 7.93
C ASP A 477 0.56 8.19 9.17
N THR A 478 1.13 7.68 10.27
CA THR A 478 0.38 7.35 11.49
C THR A 478 -0.26 8.61 12.08
N PRO A 479 -1.61 8.65 12.22
CA PRO A 479 -2.26 9.88 12.64
C PRO A 479 -1.88 10.27 14.07
N GLN A 480 -1.36 11.50 14.22
CA GLN A 480 -1.04 12.08 15.53
C GLN A 480 -2.21 11.94 16.53
N ARG A 481 -1.84 11.71 17.79
CA ARG A 481 -2.75 11.36 18.90
C ARG A 481 -3.40 9.98 18.79
N TRP A 482 -2.84 9.03 18.06
CA TRP A 482 -3.23 7.61 18.12
C TRP A 482 -2.04 6.75 18.55
N THR A 483 -2.30 5.57 19.12
CA THR A 483 -1.22 4.67 19.52
C THR A 483 -0.78 3.77 18.37
N ALA A 484 0.47 3.94 17.95
CA ALA A 484 1.21 3.06 17.07
C ALA A 484 1.25 1.60 17.57
N ASN A 485 1.41 0.65 16.65
CA ASN A 485 1.76 -0.73 16.98
C ASN A 485 3.23 -1.01 16.58
N SER A 486 3.72 -2.24 16.80
CA SER A 486 5.09 -2.63 16.46
C SER A 486 5.42 -2.71 14.95
N SER A 487 4.53 -2.19 14.10
CA SER A 487 4.66 -2.07 12.65
C SER A 487 4.31 -0.67 12.16
N GLY A 488 4.33 0.33 13.06
CA GLY A 488 4.06 1.75 12.79
C GLY A 488 2.61 2.06 12.44
N CYS A 489 1.66 1.16 12.74
CA CYS A 489 0.26 1.33 12.35
C CYS A 489 -0.67 1.56 13.55
N ALA A 490 -1.43 2.65 13.54
CA ALA A 490 -2.50 2.91 14.50
C ALA A 490 -3.81 2.15 14.16
N VAL A 491 -4.66 1.93 15.18
CA VAL A 491 -5.93 1.17 15.04
C VAL A 491 -6.92 1.77 14.04
N ILE A 492 -6.76 3.04 13.67
CA ILE A 492 -7.57 3.75 12.67
C ILE A 492 -7.18 3.38 11.22
N GLN A 493 -5.92 3.01 10.96
CA GLN A 493 -5.48 2.52 9.64
C GLN A 493 -5.82 1.04 9.44
N GLN A 494 -6.15 0.30 10.51
CA GLN A 494 -6.39 -1.14 10.42
C GLN A 494 -7.77 -1.50 9.81
N PRO A 495 -7.84 -2.58 9.00
CA PRO A 495 -9.11 -3.09 8.47
C PRO A 495 -9.97 -3.71 9.58
N MET A 496 -11.27 -3.43 9.55
CA MET A 496 -12.23 -4.00 10.51
C MET A 496 -12.45 -5.50 10.28
N ALA A 497 -12.11 -6.32 11.27
CA ALA A 497 -12.33 -7.77 11.22
C ALA A 497 -13.82 -8.15 11.08
N TRP A 498 -14.09 -9.19 10.29
CA TRP A 498 -15.43 -9.71 10.04
C TRP A 498 -16.14 -10.19 11.32
N THR A 499 -17.36 -9.73 11.53
CA THR A 499 -18.22 -10.07 12.67
C THR A 499 -19.24 -11.14 12.29
N SER A 500 -19.11 -12.32 12.88
CA SER A 500 -19.98 -13.47 12.61
C SER A 500 -21.42 -13.30 13.14
N ALA A 501 -22.31 -12.76 12.31
CA ALA A 501 -23.73 -12.60 12.61
C ALA A 501 -24.60 -13.67 11.92
N THR A 502 -25.69 -14.11 12.58
CA THR A 502 -26.61 -15.14 12.05
C THR A 502 -28.01 -14.63 11.70
N SER A 503 -28.44 -13.52 12.30
CA SER A 503 -29.75 -12.91 12.07
C SER A 503 -29.74 -11.43 12.39
N LEU A 504 -30.35 -10.64 11.51
CA LEU A 504 -30.61 -9.22 11.65
C LEU A 504 -32.12 -8.96 11.70
N SER A 505 -32.53 -8.00 12.53
CA SER A 505 -33.93 -7.63 12.75
C SER A 505 -34.20 -6.12 12.63
N GLY A 506 -33.20 -5.30 12.32
CA GLY A 506 -33.32 -3.84 12.28
C GLY A 506 -32.01 -3.13 11.95
N PRO A 507 -32.01 -1.78 11.95
CA PRO A 507 -30.82 -0.95 11.79
C PRO A 507 -29.83 -1.10 12.96
N MET A 508 -28.58 -0.64 12.74
CA MET A 508 -27.47 -0.69 13.70
C MET A 508 -27.14 -2.10 14.22
N GLN A 509 -27.33 -3.13 13.39
CA GLN A 509 -26.99 -4.52 13.69
C GLN A 509 -26.01 -5.07 12.65
N ALA A 510 -25.09 -5.94 13.09
CA ALA A 510 -24.12 -6.58 12.20
C ALA A 510 -24.83 -7.45 11.16
N VAL A 511 -24.53 -7.23 9.87
CA VAL A 511 -25.20 -7.86 8.73
C VAL A 511 -24.62 -9.26 8.47
N PRO A 512 -25.41 -10.35 8.57
CA PRO A 512 -24.96 -11.70 8.24
C PRO A 512 -24.49 -11.82 6.78
N HIS A 513 -23.70 -12.87 6.50
CA HIS A 513 -23.35 -13.26 5.14
C HIS A 513 -24.57 -13.24 4.19
N PHE A 514 -24.36 -12.73 2.98
CA PHE A 514 -25.26 -12.93 1.85
C PHE A 514 -24.45 -13.11 0.57
N SER A 515 -25.07 -13.81 -0.38
CA SER A 515 -24.62 -13.86 -1.77
C SER A 515 -25.76 -13.42 -2.69
N VAL A 516 -25.41 -12.72 -3.76
CA VAL A 516 -26.35 -12.24 -4.78
C VAL A 516 -25.74 -12.41 -6.18
N PRO A 517 -26.49 -12.95 -7.15
CA PRO A 517 -26.05 -12.92 -8.53
C PRO A 517 -26.08 -11.47 -9.04
N THR A 518 -25.05 -11.08 -9.77
CA THR A 518 -24.94 -9.82 -10.48
C THR A 518 -24.72 -10.08 -11.97
N LEU A 519 -24.79 -9.04 -12.80
CA LEU A 519 -24.48 -9.14 -14.24
C LEU A 519 -23.05 -9.63 -14.53
N ASP A 520 -22.15 -9.55 -13.54
CA ASP A 520 -20.70 -9.77 -13.69
C ASP A 520 -20.20 -10.96 -12.83
N GLY A 521 -21.11 -11.75 -12.26
CA GLY A 521 -20.80 -12.89 -11.40
C GLY A 521 -21.61 -12.88 -10.09
N THR A 522 -21.39 -13.85 -9.21
CA THR A 522 -22.02 -13.84 -7.87
C THR A 522 -21.15 -13.07 -6.89
N PHE A 523 -21.68 -11.98 -6.33
CA PHE A 523 -21.04 -11.27 -5.23
C PHE A 523 -21.31 -12.02 -3.91
N TYR A 524 -20.28 -12.20 -3.08
CA TYR A 524 -20.37 -12.83 -1.77
C TYR A 524 -19.80 -11.88 -0.70
N PHE A 525 -20.63 -11.47 0.26
CA PHE A 525 -20.31 -10.34 1.15
C PHE A 525 -19.15 -10.61 2.12
N GLU A 526 -18.97 -11.85 2.57
CA GLU A 526 -17.89 -12.23 3.51
C GLU A 526 -16.53 -12.39 2.81
N GLN A 527 -16.52 -12.82 1.55
CA GLN A 527 -15.33 -12.92 0.71
C GLN A 527 -14.89 -11.55 0.15
N GLY A 528 -15.84 -10.65 -0.10
CA GLY A 528 -15.57 -9.26 -0.49
C GLY A 528 -15.37 -8.30 0.70
N TRP A 529 -15.20 -8.81 1.92
CA TRP A 529 -15.07 -7.97 3.11
C TRP A 529 -13.61 -7.54 3.34
N SER A 530 -13.29 -6.31 2.94
CA SER A 530 -11.99 -5.66 3.23
C SER A 530 -11.84 -5.19 4.67
N GLY A 531 -12.95 -4.81 5.33
CA GLY A 531 -12.91 -4.05 6.60
C GLY A 531 -12.66 -2.54 6.43
N GLU A 532 -12.50 -2.09 5.19
CA GLU A 532 -12.25 -0.69 4.82
C GLU A 532 -13.44 -0.06 4.06
N ASP A 533 -14.22 -0.88 3.35
CA ASP A 533 -15.27 -0.41 2.44
C ASP A 533 -16.66 -0.28 3.07
N VAL A 534 -17.39 0.74 2.63
CA VAL A 534 -18.82 0.93 2.92
C VAL A 534 -19.68 0.49 1.74
N HIS A 535 -20.80 -0.18 2.01
CA HIS A 535 -21.65 -0.76 0.97
C HIS A 535 -22.97 0.01 0.88
N LEU A 536 -23.31 0.55 -0.30
CA LEU A 536 -24.49 1.37 -0.53
C LEU A 536 -25.43 0.69 -1.55
N PHE A 537 -26.69 0.46 -1.17
CA PHE A 537 -27.69 -0.22 -1.98
C PHE A 537 -28.78 0.74 -2.44
N MET A 538 -29.03 0.77 -3.75
CA MET A 538 -30.10 1.52 -4.39
C MET A 538 -30.95 0.58 -5.23
N PHE A 539 -32.22 0.45 -4.89
CA PHE A 539 -33.17 -0.41 -5.60
C PHE A 539 -34.18 0.39 -6.43
N LYS A 540 -34.51 -0.09 -7.63
CA LYS A 540 -35.69 0.39 -8.39
C LYS A 540 -36.97 -0.21 -7.82
N TYR A 541 -38.03 0.58 -7.77
CA TYR A 541 -39.35 0.16 -7.30
C TYR A 541 -40.48 0.83 -8.09
N THR A 542 -41.43 0.04 -8.57
CA THR A 542 -42.66 0.46 -9.28
C THR A 542 -43.90 -0.24 -8.69
N ASN A 543 -44.81 0.53 -8.08
CA ASN A 543 -46.11 0.06 -7.66
C ASN A 543 -47.00 -0.31 -8.85
N GLY A 544 -47.98 -1.20 -8.59
CA GLY A 544 -49.03 -1.56 -9.53
C GLY A 544 -50.03 -0.42 -9.88
N ASP A 545 -49.91 0.74 -9.24
CA ASP A 545 -50.66 1.97 -9.59
C ASP A 545 -49.86 2.95 -10.48
N GLY A 546 -48.58 2.65 -10.76
CA GLY A 546 -47.65 3.48 -11.54
C GLY A 546 -46.78 4.43 -10.73
N SER A 547 -46.96 4.55 -9.41
CA SER A 547 -46.02 5.28 -8.55
C SER A 547 -44.68 4.54 -8.46
N SER A 548 -43.57 5.26 -8.54
CA SER A 548 -42.22 4.66 -8.61
C SER A 548 -41.14 5.62 -8.14
N ASN A 549 -39.97 5.11 -7.78
CA ASN A 549 -38.78 5.93 -7.53
C ASN A 549 -38.03 6.35 -8.81
N SER A 550 -38.71 6.32 -9.97
CA SER A 550 -38.14 6.65 -11.28
C SER A 550 -37.54 8.07 -11.36
N ALA A 551 -38.04 9.02 -10.54
CA ALA A 551 -37.45 10.37 -10.42
C ALA A 551 -36.05 10.37 -9.78
N THR A 552 -35.72 9.37 -8.94
CA THR A 552 -34.39 9.15 -8.35
C THR A 552 -33.55 8.25 -9.26
N TRP A 553 -34.12 7.11 -9.70
CA TRP A 553 -33.44 6.13 -10.56
C TRP A 553 -33.06 6.67 -11.94
N GLY A 554 -33.87 7.58 -12.50
CA GLY A 554 -33.63 8.22 -13.79
C GLY A 554 -32.61 9.38 -13.76
N GLN A 555 -32.03 9.70 -12.60
CA GLN A 555 -30.94 10.69 -12.54
C GLN A 555 -29.66 10.15 -13.15
N ASN A 556 -28.84 11.06 -13.71
CA ASN A 556 -27.52 10.73 -14.25
C ASN A 556 -26.65 10.10 -13.14
N PRO A 557 -26.21 8.83 -13.28
CA PRO A 557 -25.44 8.13 -12.24
C PRO A 557 -24.11 8.82 -11.96
N GLY A 558 -23.48 9.42 -12.96
CA GLY A 558 -22.18 10.07 -12.83
C GLY A 558 -22.18 11.30 -11.92
N LYS A 559 -23.32 11.88 -11.53
CA LYS A 559 -23.36 12.89 -10.44
C LYS A 559 -23.30 12.23 -9.05
N LEU A 560 -23.90 11.04 -8.90
CA LEU A 560 -23.88 10.28 -7.66
C LEU A 560 -22.49 9.67 -7.44
N ILE A 561 -21.96 8.94 -8.43
CA ILE A 561 -20.69 8.21 -8.34
C ILE A 561 -19.53 9.15 -7.97
N ARG A 562 -19.41 10.31 -8.65
CA ARG A 562 -18.39 11.34 -8.36
C ARG A 562 -18.55 12.06 -7.01
N ALA A 563 -19.58 11.76 -6.24
CA ALA A 563 -19.83 12.30 -4.90
C ALA A 563 -19.73 11.24 -3.80
N LEU A 564 -19.50 9.97 -4.15
CA LEU A 564 -19.24 8.90 -3.19
C LEU A 564 -17.76 8.90 -2.78
N PRO A 565 -17.43 8.58 -1.51
CA PRO A 565 -16.07 8.22 -1.12
C PRO A 565 -15.51 7.04 -1.92
N ASP A 566 -14.20 7.02 -2.10
CA ASP A 566 -13.52 6.00 -2.91
C ASP A 566 -13.67 4.57 -2.36
N ASN A 567 -13.79 4.41 -1.04
CA ASN A 567 -14.07 3.14 -0.36
C ASN A 567 -15.56 2.72 -0.40
N THR A 568 -16.31 3.10 -1.44
CA THR A 568 -17.74 2.76 -1.55
C THR A 568 -17.98 1.65 -2.58
N HIS A 569 -18.69 0.61 -2.20
CA HIS A 569 -19.31 -0.33 -3.13
C HIS A 569 -20.77 0.05 -3.40
N LEU A 570 -21.14 0.29 -4.66
CA LEU A 570 -22.46 0.77 -5.07
C LEU A 570 -23.26 -0.33 -5.76
N PHE A 571 -24.31 -0.81 -5.09
CA PHE A 571 -25.19 -1.87 -5.58
C PHE A 571 -26.48 -1.30 -6.18
N TYR A 572 -26.72 -1.59 -7.45
CA TYR A 572 -27.99 -1.34 -8.14
C TYR A 572 -28.82 -2.63 -8.21
N GLY A 573 -30.08 -2.59 -7.77
CA GLY A 573 -31.01 -3.72 -7.87
C GLY A 573 -32.45 -3.28 -8.22
N SER A 574 -33.41 -4.21 -8.24
CA SER A 574 -34.82 -3.87 -8.50
C SER A 574 -35.81 -4.81 -7.81
N PHE A 575 -36.88 -4.24 -7.25
CA PHE A 575 -38.05 -4.97 -6.74
C PHE A 575 -39.04 -5.38 -7.83
N ASP A 576 -38.91 -4.84 -9.05
CA ASP A 576 -39.86 -5.07 -10.12
C ASP A 576 -39.65 -6.46 -10.75
N SER A 577 -40.67 -6.98 -11.45
CA SER A 577 -40.51 -8.22 -12.23
C SER A 577 -39.61 -8.05 -13.47
N THR A 578 -39.13 -6.83 -13.73
CA THR A 578 -38.25 -6.43 -14.83
C THR A 578 -36.78 -6.29 -14.41
N TYR A 579 -36.41 -6.77 -13.21
CA TYR A 579 -35.13 -6.49 -12.56
C TYR A 579 -33.90 -6.58 -13.49
N HIS A 580 -33.75 -7.65 -14.25
CA HIS A 580 -32.68 -7.84 -15.24
C HIS A 580 -32.56 -6.67 -16.24
N ASN A 581 -33.68 -6.25 -16.83
CA ASN A 581 -33.73 -5.12 -17.74
C ASN A 581 -33.45 -3.79 -17.02
N ASP A 582 -33.89 -3.65 -15.77
CA ASP A 582 -33.71 -2.44 -14.96
C ASP A 582 -32.23 -2.20 -14.62
N VAL A 583 -31.51 -3.26 -14.19
CA VAL A 583 -30.09 -3.18 -13.85
C VAL A 583 -29.21 -3.14 -15.09
N THR A 584 -29.55 -3.85 -16.17
CA THR A 584 -28.84 -3.76 -17.46
C THR A 584 -28.93 -2.35 -18.05
N GLN A 585 -30.13 -1.73 -18.04
CA GLN A 585 -30.27 -0.32 -18.45
C GLN A 585 -29.51 0.64 -17.54
N ARG A 586 -29.38 0.32 -16.24
CA ARG A 586 -28.58 1.12 -15.31
C ARG A 586 -27.08 0.99 -15.59
N LYS A 587 -26.57 -0.21 -15.91
CA LYS A 587 -25.17 -0.42 -16.34
C LYS A 587 -24.87 0.38 -17.60
N SER A 588 -25.72 0.31 -18.63
CA SER A 588 -25.57 1.14 -19.83
C SER A 588 -25.59 2.64 -19.53
N ALA A 589 -26.38 3.09 -18.56
CA ALA A 589 -26.44 4.49 -18.14
C ALA A 589 -25.25 4.95 -17.29
N VAL A 590 -24.55 4.03 -16.60
CA VAL A 590 -23.32 4.31 -15.86
C VAL A 590 -22.15 4.47 -16.82
N LEU A 591 -21.94 3.50 -17.72
CA LEU A 591 -20.89 3.56 -18.75
C LEU A 591 -21.05 4.82 -19.63
N ALA A 592 -22.28 5.17 -20.01
CA ALA A 592 -22.56 6.40 -20.77
C ALA A 592 -22.41 7.73 -19.97
N ALA A 593 -21.98 7.68 -18.70
CA ALA A 593 -21.87 8.83 -17.80
C ALA A 593 -20.50 8.96 -17.07
N LEU A 594 -19.64 7.95 -17.17
CA LEU A 594 -18.24 7.97 -16.74
C LEU A 594 -17.32 8.25 -17.94
N ASN A 595 -16.03 8.39 -17.67
CA ASN A 595 -14.96 8.39 -18.68
C ASN A 595 -13.97 7.25 -18.37
N PRO A 596 -13.07 6.84 -19.29
CA PRO A 596 -12.25 5.63 -19.11
C PRO A 596 -11.47 5.54 -17.80
N SER A 597 -10.91 6.64 -17.27
CA SER A 597 -10.20 6.58 -15.97
C SER A 597 -11.13 6.49 -14.76
N GLU A 598 -12.38 6.94 -14.90
CA GLU A 598 -13.44 6.71 -13.92
C GLU A 598 -14.02 5.30 -14.04
N GLU A 599 -14.08 4.72 -15.23
CA GLU A 599 -14.52 3.33 -15.42
C GLU A 599 -13.54 2.38 -14.72
N THR A 600 -12.23 2.47 -14.98
CA THR A 600 -11.21 1.66 -14.28
C THR A 600 -11.21 1.90 -12.76
N LYS A 601 -11.43 3.14 -12.28
CA LYS A 601 -11.51 3.43 -10.84
C LYS A 601 -12.72 2.76 -10.15
N TRP A 602 -13.79 2.48 -10.88
CA TRP A 602 -15.06 1.99 -10.33
C TRP A 602 -15.45 0.58 -10.78
N GLU A 603 -14.57 -0.12 -11.52
CA GLU A 603 -14.82 -1.40 -12.19
C GLU A 603 -15.32 -2.48 -11.22
N ASP A 604 -14.55 -2.80 -10.19
CA ASP A 604 -14.92 -3.77 -9.12
C ASP A 604 -15.85 -3.18 -8.03
N ARG A 605 -16.21 -1.89 -8.13
CA ARG A 605 -16.95 -1.14 -7.09
C ARG A 605 -18.42 -0.92 -7.41
N ILE A 606 -18.88 -1.10 -8.66
CA ILE A 606 -20.29 -0.89 -9.03
C ILE A 606 -20.96 -2.21 -9.47
N HIS A 607 -21.87 -2.68 -8.63
CA HIS A 607 -22.49 -4.00 -8.71
C HIS A 607 -23.94 -3.93 -9.21
N TYR A 608 -24.34 -4.85 -10.09
CA TYR A 608 -25.66 -4.86 -10.74
C TYR A 608 -26.41 -6.14 -10.41
N ILE A 609 -27.19 -6.15 -9.32
CA ILE A 609 -27.87 -7.33 -8.79
C ILE A 609 -28.92 -7.85 -9.78
N ASP A 610 -28.63 -8.98 -10.43
CA ASP A 610 -29.54 -9.66 -11.37
C ASP A 610 -30.44 -10.67 -10.64
N GLN A 611 -31.03 -10.20 -9.54
CA GLN A 611 -32.06 -10.90 -8.80
C GLN A 611 -33.13 -9.89 -8.36
N ARG A 612 -34.39 -10.32 -8.40
CA ARG A 612 -35.49 -9.55 -7.83
C ARG A 612 -35.27 -9.36 -6.32
N ALA A 613 -35.18 -8.11 -5.87
CA ALA A 613 -34.83 -7.77 -4.48
C ALA A 613 -35.71 -8.48 -3.43
N SER A 614 -37.00 -8.67 -3.71
CA SER A 614 -37.94 -9.39 -2.84
C SER A 614 -37.73 -10.92 -2.75
N SER A 615 -36.70 -11.49 -3.35
CA SER A 615 -36.31 -12.90 -3.19
C SER A 615 -34.87 -13.11 -2.72
N ILE A 616 -34.13 -12.04 -2.42
CA ILE A 616 -32.77 -12.10 -1.89
C ILE A 616 -32.78 -12.74 -0.48
N GLY A 617 -31.77 -13.57 -0.20
CA GLY A 617 -31.56 -14.22 1.09
C GLY A 617 -30.42 -13.61 1.91
N GLY A 618 -29.97 -14.32 2.95
CA GLY A 618 -28.86 -13.88 3.80
C GLY A 618 -29.13 -12.56 4.53
N GLY A 619 -28.08 -11.86 4.95
CA GLY A 619 -28.17 -10.56 5.64
C GLY A 619 -28.88 -9.48 4.82
N LEU A 620 -28.55 -9.31 3.53
CA LEU A 620 -29.23 -8.32 2.67
C LEU A 620 -30.75 -8.63 2.53
N GLY A 621 -31.12 -9.90 2.42
CA GLY A 621 -32.51 -10.33 2.45
C GLY A 621 -33.20 -10.01 3.77
N GLN A 622 -32.49 -10.09 4.90
CA GLN A 622 -33.01 -9.69 6.21
C GLN A 622 -33.20 -8.16 6.29
N MET A 623 -32.20 -7.36 5.88
CA MET A 623 -32.32 -5.89 5.81
C MET A 623 -33.52 -5.43 4.99
N ILE A 624 -33.72 -6.02 3.80
CA ILE A 624 -34.85 -5.75 2.91
C ILE A 624 -36.22 -6.05 3.56
N ASN A 625 -36.28 -6.99 4.49
CA ASN A 625 -37.51 -7.36 5.21
C ASN A 625 -37.69 -6.67 6.57
N SER A 626 -36.64 -6.05 7.14
CA SER A 626 -36.70 -5.34 8.43
C SER A 626 -36.82 -3.82 8.33
N PHE A 627 -36.27 -3.20 7.28
CA PHE A 627 -36.23 -1.73 7.18
C PHE A 627 -37.57 -1.12 6.76
N ASN A 628 -37.88 0.08 7.25
CA ASN A 628 -39.12 0.79 6.89
C ASN A 628 -39.15 1.23 5.41
N ASN A 629 -37.97 1.50 4.84
CA ASN A 629 -37.79 1.94 3.46
C ASN A 629 -36.65 1.16 2.78
N PRO A 630 -36.88 -0.10 2.36
CA PRO A 630 -35.83 -0.96 1.81
C PRO A 630 -35.41 -0.59 0.37
N VAL A 631 -35.70 0.63 -0.08
CA VAL A 631 -35.34 1.15 -1.41
C VAL A 631 -33.93 1.75 -1.42
N TYR A 632 -33.47 2.27 -0.28
CA TYR A 632 -32.12 2.82 -0.08
C TYR A 632 -31.62 2.41 1.30
N MET A 633 -30.49 1.72 1.37
CA MET A 633 -29.87 1.21 2.60
C MET A 633 -28.36 1.11 2.42
N GLY A 634 -27.62 0.92 3.51
CA GLY A 634 -26.21 0.58 3.41
C GLY A 634 -25.68 -0.26 4.56
N ILE A 635 -24.38 -0.51 4.52
CA ILE A 635 -23.59 -1.20 5.53
C ILE A 635 -22.31 -0.38 5.73
N ASP A 636 -21.97 -0.08 6.98
CA ASP A 636 -20.74 0.66 7.32
C ASP A 636 -19.51 -0.24 7.50
N ARG A 637 -18.34 0.35 7.75
CA ARG A 637 -17.08 -0.36 8.06
C ARG A 637 -17.15 -1.26 9.31
N PHE A 638 -18.13 -1.06 10.20
CA PHE A 638 -18.38 -1.94 11.34
C PHE A 638 -19.38 -3.06 11.03
N GLN A 639 -19.64 -3.30 9.73
CA GLN A 639 -20.59 -4.29 9.22
C GLN A 639 -22.05 -4.01 9.66
N LEU A 640 -22.35 -2.81 10.16
CA LEU A 640 -23.67 -2.47 10.68
C LEU A 640 -24.61 -1.98 9.59
N SER A 641 -25.85 -2.46 9.64
CA SER A 641 -26.95 -2.02 8.77
C SER A 641 -27.32 -0.55 9.01
N ARG A 642 -27.38 0.26 7.95
CA ARG A 642 -27.68 1.70 8.00
C ARG A 642 -28.92 2.06 7.17
N GLU A 643 -29.93 2.66 7.81
CA GLU A 643 -31.08 3.26 7.11
C GLU A 643 -30.71 4.65 6.53
N ILE A 644 -31.03 4.85 5.25
CA ILE A 644 -30.88 6.15 4.58
C ILE A 644 -32.02 7.09 5.01
N GLY A 645 -31.68 8.37 5.23
CA GLY A 645 -32.58 9.40 5.75
C GLY A 645 -33.41 10.15 4.69
N SER A 646 -33.67 11.42 4.99
CA SER A 646 -34.48 12.32 4.16
C SER A 646 -33.69 12.92 3.01
N PHE A 647 -34.20 12.80 1.78
CA PHE A 647 -33.72 13.54 0.60
C PHE A 647 -34.35 14.94 0.46
N TYR A 648 -35.18 15.38 1.41
CA TYR A 648 -35.87 16.67 1.31
C TYR A 648 -34.92 17.84 1.56
N ASP A 649 -34.59 18.54 0.49
CA ASP A 649 -33.73 19.71 0.46
C ASP A 649 -34.54 20.97 0.81
N TRP A 650 -34.51 21.35 2.08
CA TRP A 650 -35.23 22.54 2.59
C TRP A 650 -34.97 23.86 1.85
N PRO A 651 -33.75 24.16 1.32
CA PRO A 651 -33.51 25.35 0.50
C PRO A 651 -34.31 25.37 -0.81
N THR A 652 -34.29 24.26 -1.57
CA THR A 652 -35.03 24.15 -2.84
C THR A 652 -36.50 23.76 -2.67
N GLN A 653 -36.87 23.31 -1.46
CA GLN A 653 -38.20 22.78 -1.09
C GLN A 653 -38.62 21.55 -1.91
N ALA A 654 -37.65 20.78 -2.40
CA ALA A 654 -37.82 19.60 -3.25
C ALA A 654 -36.99 18.41 -2.73
N ASN A 655 -37.18 17.21 -3.29
CA ASN A 655 -36.28 16.09 -3.03
C ASN A 655 -35.07 16.15 -3.96
N ASP A 656 -33.85 16.07 -3.44
CA ASP A 656 -32.60 15.98 -4.20
C ASP A 656 -31.96 14.58 -4.04
N PRO A 657 -32.09 13.69 -5.05
CA PRO A 657 -31.44 12.38 -5.09
C PRO A 657 -29.95 12.33 -4.77
N SER A 658 -29.19 13.42 -4.94
CA SER A 658 -27.76 13.43 -4.63
C SER A 658 -27.45 13.46 -3.12
N HIS A 659 -28.46 13.66 -2.26
CA HIS A 659 -28.33 13.47 -0.81
C HIS A 659 -27.95 12.03 -0.43
N ILE A 660 -28.21 11.04 -1.29
CA ILE A 660 -27.76 9.64 -1.10
C ILE A 660 -26.23 9.56 -0.87
N ALA A 661 -25.45 10.42 -1.52
CA ALA A 661 -24.00 10.39 -1.45
C ALA A 661 -23.44 10.73 -0.06
N PHE A 662 -24.17 11.54 0.72
CA PHE A 662 -23.72 12.04 2.01
C PHE A 662 -23.67 10.97 3.12
N GLU A 663 -24.28 9.80 2.89
CA GLU A 663 -24.40 8.76 3.93
C GLU A 663 -23.11 7.95 4.07
N PRO A 664 -22.50 7.40 2.99
CA PRO A 664 -21.10 6.96 3.00
C PRO A 664 -20.11 7.98 3.58
N VAL A 665 -20.26 9.28 3.26
CA VAL A 665 -19.43 10.34 3.83
C VAL A 665 -19.60 10.41 5.35
N GLN A 666 -20.83 10.43 5.87
CA GLN A 666 -21.11 10.40 7.30
C GLN A 666 -20.54 9.13 7.97
N TRP A 667 -20.69 7.95 7.37
CA TRP A 667 -20.22 6.69 7.97
C TRP A 667 -18.70 6.62 8.07
N ASN A 668 -17.97 7.20 7.10
CA ASN A 668 -16.52 7.37 7.18
C ASN A 668 -16.08 8.39 8.25
N VAL A 669 -16.91 9.38 8.59
CA VAL A 669 -16.65 10.35 9.69
C VAL A 669 -17.03 9.76 11.07
N GLU A 670 -18.02 8.88 11.12
CA GLU A 670 -18.31 8.09 12.32
C GLU A 670 -17.25 7.01 12.61
N PHE A 671 -16.45 6.61 11.62
CA PHE A 671 -15.38 5.63 11.80
C PHE A 671 -14.32 6.05 12.84
N PRO A 672 -13.59 7.17 12.70
CA PRO A 672 -12.65 7.63 13.73
C PRO A 672 -13.33 7.85 15.08
N THR A 673 -14.54 8.43 15.08
CA THR A 673 -15.36 8.68 16.26
C THR A 673 -15.59 7.42 17.11
N LYS A 674 -15.75 6.25 16.46
CA LYS A 674 -16.09 4.98 17.13
C LYS A 674 -14.91 4.02 17.30
N VAL A 675 -13.95 3.99 16.36
CA VAL A 675 -12.74 3.16 16.48
C VAL A 675 -11.82 3.67 17.59
N ARG A 676 -11.97 4.93 18.03
CA ARG A 676 -11.24 5.53 19.15
C ARG A 676 -11.34 4.75 20.46
N GLU A 677 -12.44 4.05 20.72
CA GLU A 677 -12.60 3.20 21.89
C GLU A 677 -11.73 1.92 21.87
N LEU A 678 -11.08 1.61 20.74
CA LEU A 678 -10.23 0.44 20.55
C LEU A 678 -8.73 0.78 20.59
N ASP A 679 -8.39 2.06 20.71
CA ASP A 679 -7.01 2.53 20.80
C ASP A 679 -6.39 2.14 22.16
N PRO A 680 -5.26 1.39 22.20
CA PRO A 680 -4.70 0.87 23.44
C PRO A 680 -4.14 1.96 24.37
N GLY A 681 -3.93 3.19 23.89
CA GLY A 681 -3.55 4.35 24.70
C GLY A 681 -4.73 5.15 25.27
N VAL A 682 -5.97 4.72 25.02
CA VAL A 682 -7.20 5.40 25.48
C VAL A 682 -7.88 4.60 26.60
N GLU A 683 -8.00 5.21 27.78
CA GLU A 683 -8.71 4.64 28.92
C GLU A 683 -10.17 5.12 28.98
N VAL A 684 -11.13 4.18 28.96
CA VAL A 684 -12.55 4.46 28.70
C VAL A 684 -13.42 4.32 29.96
N ILE A 685 -13.87 5.44 30.53
CA ILE A 685 -14.81 5.49 31.65
C ILE A 685 -16.25 5.71 31.15
N THR A 686 -17.10 4.69 31.24
CA THR A 686 -18.48 4.75 30.75
C THR A 686 -19.42 5.41 31.78
N ILE A 687 -19.98 6.57 31.42
CA ILE A 687 -20.86 7.39 32.28
C ILE A 687 -22.35 7.06 32.06
N MET A 688 -22.71 6.72 30.83
CA MET A 688 -24.03 6.22 30.44
C MET A 688 -23.86 5.14 29.37
N ASP A 689 -24.61 4.05 29.50
CA ASP A 689 -24.64 2.92 28.58
C ASP A 689 -26.10 2.60 28.27
N PHE A 690 -26.49 2.71 26.99
CA PHE A 690 -27.89 2.59 26.49
C PHE A 690 -28.93 3.22 27.44
N LYS A 691 -28.63 4.41 27.97
CA LYS A 691 -29.36 4.97 29.10
C LYS A 691 -30.62 5.69 28.63
N ASN A 692 -31.75 5.01 28.72
CA ASN A 692 -33.04 5.57 28.32
C ASN A 692 -33.33 6.95 28.92
N HIS A 693 -33.57 7.92 28.03
CA HIS A 693 -33.95 9.29 28.33
C HIS A 693 -35.35 9.55 27.76
N ALA A 694 -36.30 9.82 28.66
CA ALA A 694 -37.72 9.87 28.31
C ALA A 694 -38.09 10.95 27.27
N GLY A 695 -37.41 12.10 27.29
CA GLY A 695 -37.59 13.22 26.36
C GLY A 695 -39.04 13.74 26.24
N GLY A 696 -39.26 14.58 25.23
CA GLY A 696 -40.59 15.04 24.80
C GLY A 696 -40.64 16.49 24.34
N TRP A 697 -41.85 16.92 23.95
CA TRP A 697 -42.19 18.20 23.29
C TRP A 697 -41.83 19.52 24.02
N SER A 698 -41.13 19.48 25.15
CA SER A 698 -40.76 20.65 25.94
C SER A 698 -39.46 20.42 26.71
N GLY A 699 -38.62 21.45 26.85
CA GLY A 699 -37.45 21.39 27.73
C GLY A 699 -37.79 21.09 29.19
N GLY A 700 -36.85 20.48 29.91
CA GLY A 700 -36.98 20.17 31.34
C GLY A 700 -36.82 18.71 31.72
N PHE A 701 -36.59 17.82 30.75
CA PHE A 701 -36.22 16.42 31.01
C PHE A 701 -34.75 16.33 31.43
N SER A 702 -34.42 15.33 32.27
CA SER A 702 -33.04 15.07 32.68
C SER A 702 -32.85 13.61 33.07
N SER A 703 -31.78 12.99 32.58
CA SER A 703 -31.29 11.68 33.04
C SER A 703 -30.14 11.88 34.00
N PHE A 704 -30.01 11.01 35.00
CA PHE A 704 -28.88 11.00 35.93
C PHE A 704 -28.18 9.64 35.91
N SER A 705 -26.86 9.67 36.08
CA SER A 705 -26.00 8.52 36.36
C SER A 705 -24.91 8.91 37.36
N ASN A 706 -24.24 7.91 37.92
CA ASN A 706 -23.00 8.07 38.67
C ASN A 706 -21.92 7.24 37.97
N ALA A 707 -20.67 7.66 38.06
CA ALA A 707 -19.49 6.90 37.65
C ALA A 707 -18.34 7.18 38.63
N THR A 708 -17.39 6.25 38.74
CA THR A 708 -16.15 6.45 39.49
C THR A 708 -15.00 6.57 38.50
N PHE A 709 -14.12 7.55 38.70
CA PHE A 709 -12.91 7.73 37.89
C PHE A 709 -11.73 6.96 38.49
N ASP A 710 -11.87 5.64 38.56
CA ASP A 710 -10.82 4.72 39.00
C ASP A 710 -9.87 4.45 37.81
N LEU A 711 -8.93 5.37 37.54
CA LEU A 711 -8.01 5.30 36.40
C LEU A 711 -6.79 4.39 36.70
N THR A 712 -6.17 3.87 35.64
CA THR A 712 -5.02 2.96 35.73
C THR A 712 -3.75 3.67 36.20
N ASN A 713 -3.53 4.90 35.73
CA ASN A 713 -2.54 5.84 36.27
C ASN A 713 -3.26 6.99 36.99
N ASN A 714 -2.55 7.77 37.81
CA ASN A 714 -3.16 8.96 38.40
C ASN A 714 -3.53 9.96 37.30
N ILE A 715 -4.67 10.65 37.43
CA ILE A 715 -5.15 11.61 36.43
C ILE A 715 -4.11 12.70 36.05
N SER A 716 -3.10 12.96 36.90
CA SER A 716 -2.00 13.89 36.61
C SER A 716 -1.12 13.52 35.40
N SER A 717 -1.11 12.25 34.97
CA SER A 717 -0.33 11.78 33.81
C SER A 717 -1.08 11.88 32.47
N TYR A 718 -2.34 12.31 32.47
CA TYR A 718 -3.17 12.43 31.26
C TYR A 718 -3.30 13.92 30.88
N ASP A 719 -3.02 14.24 29.62
CA ASP A 719 -3.16 15.59 29.07
C ASP A 719 -4.45 15.80 28.26
N THR A 720 -5.07 14.69 27.83
CA THR A 720 -6.18 14.69 26.87
C THR A 720 -7.40 13.99 27.45
N LEU A 721 -8.56 14.61 27.29
CA LEU A 721 -9.86 14.06 27.63
C LEU A 721 -10.85 14.32 26.50
N GLU A 722 -11.36 13.24 25.91
CA GLU A 722 -12.40 13.27 24.90
C GLU A 722 -13.71 12.71 25.46
N VAL A 723 -14.86 13.15 24.94
CA VAL A 723 -16.17 12.56 25.27
C VAL A 723 -16.80 11.98 24.01
N PHE A 724 -16.94 10.66 24.01
CA PHE A 724 -17.81 9.96 23.07
C PHE A 724 -19.26 10.08 23.54
N HIS A 725 -20.14 10.54 22.65
CA HIS A 725 -21.59 10.52 22.87
C HIS A 725 -22.33 9.94 21.66
N GLU A 726 -23.12 8.91 21.91
CA GLU A 726 -24.14 8.40 21.00
C GLU A 726 -25.53 8.75 21.53
N HIS A 727 -26.36 9.36 20.69
CA HIS A 727 -27.79 9.55 20.92
C HIS A 727 -28.57 8.57 20.04
N ALA A 728 -28.76 7.35 20.54
CA ALA A 728 -29.54 6.32 19.89
C ALA A 728 -31.04 6.64 19.94
N CYS A 729 -31.75 6.39 18.86
CA CYS A 729 -33.19 6.51 18.77
C CYS A 729 -33.89 5.26 19.34
N PRO A 730 -35.15 5.40 19.80
CA PRO A 730 -35.98 4.26 20.14
C PRO A 730 -36.02 3.28 18.96
N ASP A 731 -35.77 2.01 19.25
CA ASP A 731 -35.77 0.90 18.29
C ASP A 731 -34.72 1.04 17.15
N ARG A 732 -33.75 1.98 17.29
CA ARG A 732 -32.68 2.34 16.32
C ARG A 732 -33.14 2.86 14.94
N GLU A 733 -34.44 3.08 14.76
CA GLU A 733 -35.03 3.46 13.46
C GLU A 733 -35.09 4.98 13.23
N ASN A 734 -34.88 5.38 11.97
CA ASN A 734 -35.11 6.75 11.52
C ASN A 734 -36.59 7.16 11.70
N ARG A 735 -36.84 8.47 11.80
CA ARG A 735 -38.20 9.00 12.03
C ARG A 735 -39.18 8.55 10.93
N HIS A 736 -40.18 7.75 11.31
CA HIS A 736 -41.23 7.26 10.44
C HIS A 736 -42.63 7.68 10.89
N SER A 737 -43.63 7.56 10.00
CA SER A 737 -45.03 7.90 10.26
C SER A 737 -45.86 6.64 10.48
N ASN A 738 -46.55 6.57 11.62
CA ASN A 738 -47.33 5.41 12.04
C ASN A 738 -48.72 5.40 11.37
N SER A 739 -49.30 4.20 11.25
CA SER A 739 -50.64 4.01 10.65
C SER A 739 -51.80 4.67 11.41
N ASP A 740 -51.57 5.15 12.63
CA ASP A 740 -52.52 5.94 13.43
C ASP A 740 -52.33 7.47 13.29
N GLY A 741 -51.30 7.91 12.55
CA GLY A 741 -50.95 9.32 12.37
C GLY A 741 -50.01 9.90 13.44
N SER A 742 -49.48 9.08 14.35
CA SER A 742 -48.33 9.45 15.19
C SER A 742 -46.99 9.30 14.44
N TYR A 743 -45.88 9.71 15.05
CA TYR A 743 -44.53 9.42 14.54
C TYR A 743 -43.81 8.44 15.47
N GLY A 744 -43.03 7.53 14.89
CA GLY A 744 -42.15 6.60 15.58
C GLY A 744 -40.67 6.83 15.23
N GLY A 745 -39.78 6.03 15.83
CA GLY A 745 -38.33 6.22 15.75
C GLY A 745 -37.86 7.50 16.46
N CYS A 746 -36.86 8.15 15.86
CA CYS A 746 -36.23 9.38 16.34
C CYS A 746 -37.18 10.59 16.54
N HIS A 747 -36.86 11.48 17.51
CA HIS A 747 -37.61 12.73 17.73
C HIS A 747 -37.35 13.76 16.61
N GLU A 748 -38.34 14.61 16.33
CA GLU A 748 -38.37 15.47 15.14
C GLU A 748 -37.68 16.85 15.24
N TRP A 749 -36.92 17.16 16.30
CA TRP A 749 -36.38 18.52 16.54
C TRP A 749 -34.93 18.53 17.04
N ASP A 750 -34.16 19.52 16.59
CA ASP A 750 -32.79 19.85 16.97
C ASP A 750 -32.70 20.50 18.35
N TYR A 751 -32.88 19.71 19.40
CA TYR A 751 -32.73 20.21 20.76
C TYR A 751 -31.27 20.35 21.18
N LEU A 752 -30.98 21.48 21.85
CA LEU A 752 -29.80 21.65 22.70
C LEU A 752 -29.78 20.55 23.78
N ALA A 753 -28.70 19.78 23.83
CA ALA A 753 -28.40 18.81 24.87
C ALA A 753 -27.14 19.24 25.63
N ASN A 754 -27.11 18.98 26.93
CA ASN A 754 -25.99 19.34 27.81
C ASN A 754 -25.69 18.19 28.78
N LEU A 755 -24.41 17.86 28.94
CA LEU A 755 -23.93 17.11 30.10
C LEU A 755 -23.55 18.10 31.20
N TYR A 756 -24.08 17.88 32.40
CA TYR A 756 -23.70 18.61 33.59
C TYR A 756 -23.04 17.67 34.59
N ILE A 757 -21.88 18.09 35.12
CA ILE A 757 -21.25 17.46 36.27
C ILE A 757 -21.85 18.04 37.56
N CYS A 758 -22.13 17.18 38.54
CA CYS A 758 -22.60 17.62 39.86
C CYS A 758 -21.40 17.97 40.75
N ASN A 759 -21.59 18.91 41.68
CA ASN A 759 -20.60 19.22 42.69
C ASN A 759 -20.33 18.00 43.60
N ALA A 760 -19.05 17.66 43.78
CA ALA A 760 -18.58 16.52 44.57
C ALA A 760 -19.13 16.51 46.00
N GLN A 761 -19.03 17.64 46.71
CA GLN A 761 -19.44 17.75 48.12
C GLN A 761 -20.97 17.85 48.29
N ASN A 762 -21.72 18.10 47.21
CA ASN A 762 -23.17 18.24 47.21
C ASN A 762 -23.78 17.85 45.84
N SER A 763 -23.98 16.55 45.63
CA SER A 763 -24.56 15.98 44.41
C SER A 763 -26.02 16.33 44.12
N SER A 764 -26.59 17.30 44.84
CA SER A 764 -27.85 18.00 44.50
C SER A 764 -27.62 19.27 43.66
N GLN A 765 -26.40 19.81 43.61
CA GLN A 765 -26.02 20.95 42.77
C GLN A 765 -25.40 20.45 41.46
N CYS A 766 -26.22 20.33 40.42
CA CYS A 766 -25.86 19.80 39.10
C CYS A 766 -26.11 20.85 38.01
N SER A 767 -25.36 21.95 38.06
CA SER A 767 -25.47 23.11 37.17
C SER A 767 -24.18 23.49 36.45
N THR A 768 -23.04 22.86 36.78
CA THR A 768 -21.79 23.01 36.05
C THR A 768 -21.91 22.25 34.73
N GLU A 769 -21.92 22.97 33.62
CA GLU A 769 -21.95 22.38 32.27
C GLU A 769 -20.53 21.95 31.90
N ILE A 770 -20.36 20.70 31.45
CA ILE A 770 -19.06 20.14 31.03
C ILE A 770 -19.04 19.83 29.52
N MET A 771 -20.19 19.57 28.90
CA MET A 771 -20.27 19.34 27.45
C MET A 771 -21.66 19.69 26.88
N ARG A 772 -21.71 20.02 25.58
CA ARG A 772 -22.91 20.44 24.85
C ARG A 772 -22.95 19.86 23.44
N TRP A 773 -24.12 19.41 23.00
CA TRP A 773 -24.39 18.98 21.63
C TRP A 773 -25.66 19.64 21.12
N ILE A 774 -25.80 19.74 19.79
CA ILE A 774 -27.08 20.02 19.15
C ILE A 774 -27.59 18.72 18.53
N THR A 775 -28.65 18.17 19.09
CA THR A 775 -29.21 16.90 18.60
C THR A 775 -29.80 17.02 17.18
N THR A 776 -30.03 15.87 16.57
CA THR A 776 -30.47 15.67 15.19
C THR A 776 -31.98 15.83 14.96
N TYR A 777 -32.37 16.22 13.75
CA TYR A 777 -33.76 16.16 13.29
C TYR A 777 -34.14 14.75 12.80
N GLY A 778 -34.59 13.86 13.69
CA GLY A 778 -35.20 12.59 13.29
C GLY A 778 -34.22 11.51 12.79
N ARG A 779 -32.96 11.58 13.19
CA ARG A 779 -31.86 10.65 12.91
C ARG A 779 -31.16 10.26 14.22
N GLU A 780 -30.41 9.16 14.24
CA GLU A 780 -29.40 8.94 15.29
C GLU A 780 -28.25 9.93 15.15
N GLY A 781 -27.40 10.05 16.17
CA GLY A 781 -26.16 10.84 16.09
C GLY A 781 -25.07 10.30 17.00
N MET A 782 -23.82 10.46 16.56
CA MET A 782 -22.63 9.93 17.24
C MET A 782 -21.50 10.95 17.08
N TRP A 783 -20.86 11.32 18.19
CA TRP A 783 -19.85 12.39 18.21
C TRP A 783 -18.72 12.04 19.17
N LEU A 784 -17.49 12.42 18.81
CA LEU A 784 -16.32 12.46 19.67
C LEU A 784 -15.86 13.90 19.78
N THR A 785 -15.73 14.42 21.00
CA THR A 785 -15.34 15.81 21.25
C THR A 785 -14.21 15.89 22.26
N ASP A 786 -13.09 16.49 21.86
CA ASP A 786 -12.05 16.95 22.77
C ASP A 786 -12.64 17.97 23.77
N ILE A 787 -12.51 17.67 25.06
CA ILE A 787 -12.83 18.56 26.19
C ILE A 787 -11.64 18.69 27.16
N SER A 788 -10.42 18.43 26.70
CA SER A 788 -9.19 18.40 27.51
C SER A 788 -8.99 19.62 28.41
N PRO A 789 -9.34 20.87 28.01
CA PRO A 789 -9.24 22.01 28.90
C PRO A 789 -10.12 21.90 30.18
N TYR A 790 -11.13 21.03 30.21
CA TYR A 790 -11.98 20.74 31.38
C TYR A 790 -11.50 19.57 32.25
N LEU A 791 -10.30 19.01 32.02
CA LEU A 791 -9.67 18.00 32.88
C LEU A 791 -9.60 18.38 34.36
N PHE A 792 -9.56 19.68 34.71
CA PHE A 792 -9.65 20.16 36.09
C PHE A 792 -10.97 19.84 36.82
N MET A 793 -12.03 19.42 36.11
CA MET A 793 -13.35 19.17 36.73
C MET A 793 -13.45 17.82 37.45
N ILE A 794 -12.48 16.92 37.27
CA ILE A 794 -12.49 15.51 37.69
C ILE A 794 -11.21 15.20 38.49
N ASP A 795 -11.37 14.53 39.63
CA ASP A 795 -10.26 13.98 40.42
C ASP A 795 -10.16 12.45 40.27
N ASP A 796 -8.96 11.90 40.50
CA ASP A 796 -8.69 10.46 40.50
C ASP A 796 -9.36 9.73 41.70
N GLY A 797 -9.93 8.55 41.44
CA GLY A 797 -10.67 7.74 42.42
C GLY A 797 -12.00 8.37 42.89
N GLU A 798 -12.54 9.34 42.16
CA GLU A 798 -13.70 10.13 42.59
C GLU A 798 -15.04 9.56 42.06
N GLU A 799 -16.01 9.30 42.96
CA GLU A 799 -17.40 9.04 42.55
C GLU A 799 -18.10 10.36 42.18
N ARG A 800 -18.34 10.56 40.88
CA ARG A 800 -19.06 11.72 40.35
C ARG A 800 -20.46 11.35 39.89
N ARG A 801 -21.40 12.26 40.17
CA ARG A 801 -22.76 12.23 39.63
C ARG A 801 -22.86 13.15 38.42
N PHE A 802 -23.53 12.68 37.38
CA PHE A 802 -23.81 13.42 36.16
C PHE A 802 -25.31 13.60 35.94
N LYS A 803 -25.65 14.66 35.21
CA LYS A 803 -27.01 14.97 34.77
C LYS A 803 -26.97 15.34 33.29
N TYR A 804 -27.45 14.46 32.42
CA TYR A 804 -27.75 14.81 31.03
C TYR A 804 -29.09 15.56 30.99
N GLY A 805 -29.11 16.76 30.40
CA GLY A 805 -30.30 17.57 30.21
C GLY A 805 -30.59 17.79 28.72
N GLY A 806 -31.85 17.63 28.33
CA GLY A 806 -32.29 17.78 26.95
C GLY A 806 -33.80 17.66 26.82
N ALA A 807 -34.28 17.56 25.58
CA ALA A 807 -35.68 17.24 25.26
C ALA A 807 -35.82 16.16 24.17
N ASN A 808 -34.74 15.82 23.45
CA ASN A 808 -34.74 14.69 22.52
C ASN A 808 -34.92 13.37 23.30
N LYS A 809 -35.65 12.41 22.73
CA LYS A 809 -35.91 11.10 23.34
C LYS A 809 -35.00 10.08 22.66
N GLY A 810 -34.27 9.32 23.46
CA GLY A 810 -33.36 8.29 22.98
C GLY A 810 -32.80 7.43 24.10
N ASP A 811 -31.98 6.46 23.73
CA ASP A 811 -31.06 5.78 24.64
C ASP A 811 -29.69 6.46 24.52
N LEU A 812 -29.06 6.79 25.65
CA LEU A 812 -27.84 7.60 25.68
C LEU A 812 -26.63 6.73 26.01
N THR A 813 -25.63 6.73 25.14
CA THR A 813 -24.28 6.25 25.46
C THR A 813 -23.39 7.48 25.62
N VAL A 814 -22.66 7.57 26.74
CA VAL A 814 -21.73 8.67 27.06
C VAL A 814 -20.51 8.08 27.76
N LYS A 815 -19.32 8.27 27.19
CA LYS A 815 -18.05 7.73 27.70
C LYS A 815 -17.00 8.84 27.72
N PHE A 816 -16.15 8.81 28.74
CA PHE A 816 -15.02 9.73 28.92
C PHE A 816 -13.75 8.94 28.57
N LEU A 817 -12.98 9.45 27.62
CA LEU A 817 -11.84 8.80 26.99
C LEU A 817 -10.59 9.59 27.40
N PHE A 818 -9.78 9.03 28.29
CA PHE A 818 -8.57 9.66 28.83
C PHE A 818 -7.35 9.16 28.07
N SER A 819 -6.43 10.05 27.71
CA SER A 819 -5.19 9.71 27.01
C SER A 819 -4.06 10.71 27.32
N ASN A 820 -2.83 10.38 26.90
CA ASN A 820 -1.65 11.23 27.03
C ASN A 820 -0.91 11.27 25.70
N TRP A 821 -0.84 12.44 25.07
CA TRP A 821 -0.17 12.64 23.77
C TRP A 821 1.02 13.60 23.87
N GLY A 822 1.73 13.57 25.00
CA GLY A 822 3.06 14.19 25.14
C GLY A 822 3.07 15.71 25.18
N SER A 823 1.93 16.41 25.25
CA SER A 823 1.89 17.88 25.24
C SER A 823 2.51 18.54 26.48
N GLY A 824 2.79 17.75 27.52
CA GLY A 824 3.55 18.15 28.70
C GLY A 824 2.79 19.04 29.69
N GLU A 825 1.56 19.45 29.38
CA GLU A 825 0.72 20.31 30.24
C GLU A 825 -0.73 19.80 30.31
N ARG A 826 -1.36 19.91 31.49
CA ARG A 826 -2.81 19.68 31.66
C ARG A 826 -3.47 20.76 32.51
N SER A 827 -4.79 20.89 32.43
CA SER A 827 -5.53 21.82 33.31
C SER A 827 -5.70 21.25 34.72
N TYR A 828 -5.52 22.10 35.74
CA TYR A 828 -5.60 21.71 37.14
C TYR A 828 -6.60 22.54 37.96
N GLU A 829 -6.85 23.79 37.57
CA GLU A 829 -7.79 24.69 38.26
C GLU A 829 -8.40 25.66 37.25
N ALA A 830 -9.59 26.20 37.52
CA ALA A 830 -10.18 27.25 36.69
C ALA A 830 -11.19 28.11 37.45
N ASP A 831 -11.22 29.40 37.12
CA ASP A 831 -12.26 30.33 37.58
C ASP A 831 -13.37 30.50 36.54
N TYR A 832 -14.63 30.44 36.96
CA TYR A 832 -15.78 30.72 36.08
C TYR A 832 -15.90 32.24 35.83
N ALA A 833 -15.76 32.63 34.56
CA ALA A 833 -15.67 34.04 34.16
C ALA A 833 -17.04 34.64 33.80
N PHE A 834 -17.69 34.12 32.77
CA PHE A 834 -18.84 34.77 32.13
C PHE A 834 -19.95 33.80 31.73
N SER A 835 -21.18 34.29 31.82
CA SER A 835 -22.40 33.60 31.40
C SER A 835 -23.00 34.22 30.14
N GLY A 836 -23.74 33.39 29.39
CA GLY A 836 -24.68 33.84 28.37
C GLY A 836 -25.85 34.66 28.91
N GLY A 837 -26.81 34.97 28.04
CA GLY A 837 -27.92 35.88 28.33
C GLY A 837 -28.78 36.22 27.12
N GLN A 838 -29.72 37.15 27.31
CA GLN A 838 -30.61 37.65 26.26
C GLN A 838 -29.84 38.56 25.29
N PHE A 839 -29.82 38.21 24.00
CA PHE A 839 -29.10 38.97 22.98
C PHE A 839 -29.95 40.14 22.46
N ASP A 840 -29.72 41.31 23.05
CA ASP A 840 -30.19 42.62 22.65
C ASP A 840 -29.30 43.70 23.30
N GLY A 841 -29.71 44.99 23.22
CA GLY A 841 -28.93 46.13 23.73
C GLY A 841 -28.74 46.16 25.25
N THR A 842 -29.16 45.11 25.96
CA THR A 842 -28.86 44.88 27.38
C THR A 842 -27.83 43.77 27.63
N TYR A 843 -27.36 43.04 26.61
CA TYR A 843 -26.44 41.90 26.75
C TYR A 843 -25.10 42.26 27.42
N ASN A 844 -24.59 43.46 27.13
CA ASN A 844 -23.34 43.99 27.70
C ASN A 844 -23.58 44.92 28.90
N ASN A 845 -24.79 44.93 29.47
CA ASN A 845 -25.11 45.74 30.64
C ASN A 845 -24.67 45.04 31.94
N GLU A 846 -23.59 45.56 32.53
CA GLU A 846 -23.00 45.12 33.81
C GLU A 846 -23.97 45.15 35.00
N SER A 847 -25.10 45.87 34.90
CA SER A 847 -26.17 45.85 35.92
C SER A 847 -27.07 44.61 35.85
N ILE A 848 -26.89 43.74 34.84
CA ILE A 848 -27.73 42.56 34.57
C ILE A 848 -26.87 41.30 34.48
N TYR A 849 -25.77 41.35 33.73
CA TYR A 849 -24.86 40.23 33.52
C TYR A 849 -23.45 40.59 33.96
N ASN A 850 -22.69 39.62 34.49
CA ASN A 850 -21.27 39.89 34.72
C ASN A 850 -20.51 39.97 33.39
N ARG A 851 -19.72 41.04 33.23
CA ARG A 851 -18.91 41.34 32.03
C ARG A 851 -17.48 41.77 32.37
N GLN A 852 -17.12 41.76 33.66
CA GLN A 852 -15.78 42.03 34.18
C GLN A 852 -15.36 40.92 35.14
N MET A 853 -14.08 40.61 35.21
CA MET A 853 -13.52 39.60 36.11
C MET A 853 -12.17 40.08 36.64
N ASN A 854 -11.91 39.82 37.92
CA ASN A 854 -10.59 39.92 38.51
C ASN A 854 -10.15 38.50 38.92
N PHE A 855 -8.94 38.12 38.54
CA PHE A 855 -8.36 36.81 38.89
C PHE A 855 -6.86 36.95 39.20
N THR A 856 -6.27 35.93 39.80
CA THR A 856 -4.84 35.87 40.15
C THR A 856 -4.29 34.51 39.76
N VAL A 857 -3.21 34.47 38.98
CA VAL A 857 -2.63 33.21 38.51
C VAL A 857 -2.02 32.43 39.68
N PRO A 858 -2.29 31.13 39.84
CA PRO A 858 -1.62 30.28 40.81
C PRO A 858 -0.12 30.15 40.52
N SER A 859 0.73 30.17 41.56
CA SER A 859 2.20 30.19 41.39
C SER A 859 2.83 28.88 40.88
N TRP A 860 2.01 27.88 40.55
CA TRP A 860 2.40 26.63 39.90
C TRP A 860 2.01 26.59 38.42
N ALA A 861 1.15 27.49 37.96
CA ALA A 861 0.62 27.46 36.61
C ALA A 861 1.65 28.01 35.62
N THR A 862 1.97 27.21 34.60
CA THR A 862 2.82 27.58 33.48
C THR A 862 2.05 28.38 32.43
N LYS A 863 0.73 28.13 32.32
CA LYS A 863 -0.12 28.63 31.25
C LYS A 863 -1.53 29.00 31.73
N VAL A 864 -2.12 30.00 31.08
CA VAL A 864 -3.44 30.53 31.38
C VAL A 864 -4.22 30.66 30.07
N SER A 865 -5.38 30.02 29.98
CA SER A 865 -6.22 30.01 28.77
C SER A 865 -7.64 30.49 29.05
N LEU A 866 -8.23 31.20 28.09
CA LEU A 866 -9.68 31.34 28.00
C LEU A 866 -10.24 30.07 27.35
N VAL A 867 -11.33 29.53 27.93
CA VAL A 867 -12.07 28.40 27.35
C VAL A 867 -13.54 28.75 27.33
N ALA A 868 -14.16 28.72 26.15
CA ALA A 868 -15.52 29.16 25.92
C ALA A 868 -16.35 28.10 25.16
N THR A 869 -17.59 27.90 25.63
CA THR A 869 -18.56 27.01 25.00
C THR A 869 -19.81 27.83 24.67
N ILE A 870 -19.85 28.41 23.48
CA ILE A 870 -20.88 29.39 23.10
C ILE A 870 -21.72 28.93 21.90
N THR A 871 -23.04 29.11 22.01
CA THR A 871 -23.98 28.97 20.87
C THR A 871 -25.08 30.03 20.94
N GLY A 872 -25.43 30.62 19.79
CA GLY A 872 -26.53 31.57 19.64
C GLY A 872 -27.84 30.88 19.24
N HIS A 873 -28.96 31.30 19.84
CA HIS A 873 -30.29 30.71 19.65
C HIS A 873 -31.36 31.79 19.37
N GLY A 874 -32.37 31.46 18.56
CA GLY A 874 -33.56 32.27 18.34
C GLY A 874 -33.73 32.76 16.89
N PHE A 875 -34.98 32.67 16.41
CA PHE A 875 -35.37 32.86 15.01
C PHE A 875 -36.67 33.70 14.87
N GLN A 876 -36.82 34.49 13.80
CA GLN A 876 -37.99 35.34 13.49
C GLN A 876 -38.42 36.30 14.62
N LYS A 877 -37.46 36.95 15.29
CA LYS A 877 -37.73 37.92 16.37
C LYS A 877 -37.46 39.39 15.99
N ASP A 878 -36.86 39.61 14.83
CA ASP A 878 -36.46 40.87 14.21
C ASP A 878 -35.95 40.57 12.78
N ALA A 879 -35.48 41.59 12.06
CA ALA A 879 -34.99 41.45 10.68
C ALA A 879 -33.58 40.83 10.54
N ALA A 880 -32.84 40.63 11.63
CA ALA A 880 -31.50 40.02 11.61
C ALA A 880 -31.52 38.51 11.94
N ASN A 881 -32.63 37.98 12.49
CA ASN A 881 -32.75 36.58 12.95
C ASN A 881 -31.67 36.16 13.95
N CYS A 882 -31.26 37.09 14.82
CA CYS A 882 -30.35 36.76 15.91
C CYS A 882 -31.01 35.90 16.99
N ALA A 883 -30.28 35.03 17.70
CA ALA A 883 -28.84 34.79 17.59
C ALA A 883 -28.47 33.50 16.81
N GLU A 884 -29.45 32.86 16.17
CA GLU A 884 -29.24 31.55 15.49
C GLU A 884 -28.78 31.68 14.04
N PHE A 885 -29.30 32.66 13.30
CA PHE A 885 -29.01 32.86 11.87
C PHE A 885 -28.31 34.20 11.59
N CYS A 886 -27.66 34.77 12.60
CA CYS A 886 -27.00 36.06 12.52
C CYS A 886 -25.55 35.98 13.05
N ASP A 887 -24.63 36.59 12.30
CA ASP A 887 -23.22 36.66 12.65
C ASP A 887 -23.01 37.48 13.94
N HIS A 888 -22.29 36.91 14.92
CA HIS A 888 -22.00 37.55 16.19
C HIS A 888 -20.62 37.16 16.74
N GLU A 889 -20.06 38.07 17.55
CA GLU A 889 -18.67 38.03 18.02
C GLU A 889 -18.59 38.15 19.54
N HIS A 890 -17.58 37.51 20.13
CA HIS A 890 -17.41 37.38 21.57
C HIS A 890 -16.01 37.81 21.98
N HIS A 891 -15.89 39.11 22.28
CA HIS A 891 -14.63 39.81 22.47
C HIS A 891 -14.18 39.75 23.94
N TYR A 892 -12.87 39.54 24.11
CA TYR A 892 -12.18 39.50 25.40
C TYR A 892 -11.05 40.52 25.41
N TYR A 893 -10.97 41.35 26.44
CA TYR A 893 -9.92 42.38 26.59
C TYR A 893 -9.27 42.30 27.97
N MET A 894 -7.95 42.35 28.02
CA MET A 894 -7.16 42.40 29.26
C MET A 894 -5.83 43.11 29.03
N ASN A 895 -5.41 43.99 29.95
CA ASN A 895 -4.11 44.67 29.97
C ASN A 895 -3.70 45.44 28.68
N GLY A 896 -4.64 45.69 27.76
CA GLY A 896 -4.41 46.34 26.46
C GLY A 896 -4.41 45.37 25.28
N SER A 897 -4.33 44.06 25.54
CA SER A 897 -4.53 42.99 24.56
C SER A 897 -6.01 42.72 24.29
N HIS A 898 -6.30 42.12 23.14
CA HIS A 898 -7.64 41.82 22.65
C HIS A 898 -7.64 40.54 21.80
N THR A 899 -8.70 39.73 21.93
CA THR A 899 -9.04 38.60 21.05
C THR A 899 -10.57 38.46 20.98
N TYR A 900 -11.09 37.62 20.10
CA TYR A 900 -12.50 37.28 20.07
C TYR A 900 -12.75 35.88 19.50
N GLU A 901 -13.81 35.24 20.01
CA GLU A 901 -14.47 34.09 19.39
C GLU A 901 -15.48 34.63 18.36
N TRP A 902 -15.58 34.00 17.18
CA TRP A 902 -16.44 34.45 16.08
C TRP A 902 -17.43 33.34 15.71
N HIS A 903 -18.72 33.68 15.65
CA HIS A 903 -19.78 32.77 15.22
C HIS A 903 -20.40 33.26 13.90
N PRO A 904 -19.66 33.13 12.77
CA PRO A 904 -20.23 33.41 11.46
C PRO A 904 -21.37 32.43 11.17
N VAL A 905 -22.27 32.82 10.28
CA VAL A 905 -23.18 31.85 9.65
C VAL A 905 -22.32 30.86 8.85
N VAL A 906 -22.30 29.60 9.28
CA VAL A 906 -21.48 28.52 8.70
C VAL A 906 -21.64 28.51 7.17
N HIS A 907 -20.56 28.84 6.44
CA HIS A 907 -20.43 29.07 4.99
C HIS A 907 -21.48 30.01 4.34
N ASN A 908 -22.75 29.62 4.35
CA ASN A 908 -23.87 30.37 3.76
C ASN A 908 -25.21 29.95 4.39
N GLN A 909 -26.22 30.81 4.28
CA GLN A 909 -27.52 30.59 4.90
C GLN A 909 -28.27 29.36 4.36
N ASP A 910 -28.10 29.00 3.09
CA ASP A 910 -28.91 27.95 2.44
C ASP A 910 -28.35 26.53 2.63
N ASN A 911 -27.06 26.32 2.37
CA ASN A 911 -26.41 24.99 2.36
C ASN A 911 -25.22 24.91 3.32
N GLY A 912 -25.14 25.82 4.31
CA GLY A 912 -24.01 25.94 5.23
C GLY A 912 -23.64 24.65 5.96
N CYS A 913 -24.58 24.08 6.69
CA CYS A 913 -24.35 22.85 7.46
C CYS A 913 -24.33 21.59 6.58
N LYS A 914 -24.75 21.68 5.32
CA LYS A 914 -24.72 20.59 4.34
C LYS A 914 -23.31 20.30 3.79
N VAL A 915 -22.39 21.25 3.87
CA VAL A 915 -20.97 21.02 3.51
C VAL A 915 -20.12 20.57 4.71
N GLU A 916 -20.61 20.76 5.94
CA GLU A 916 -19.95 20.34 7.18
C GLU A 916 -20.14 18.86 7.55
N ILE A 917 -20.67 18.03 6.63
CA ILE A 917 -20.87 16.59 6.85
C ILE A 917 -19.53 15.88 7.06
N ALA A 918 -18.49 16.29 6.31
CA ALA A 918 -17.10 15.85 6.52
C ALA A 918 -16.54 16.25 7.91
N ASN A 919 -17.14 17.24 8.57
CA ASN A 919 -16.73 17.79 9.86
C ASN A 919 -17.68 17.37 11.01
N GLY A 920 -18.44 16.27 10.84
CA GLY A 920 -19.26 15.65 11.88
C GLY A 920 -20.74 16.06 11.92
N VAL A 921 -21.26 16.76 10.90
CA VAL A 921 -22.72 16.97 10.77
C VAL A 921 -23.39 15.70 10.25
N VAL A 922 -24.30 15.12 11.04
CA VAL A 922 -25.15 14.00 10.60
C VAL A 922 -25.94 14.38 9.33
N ALA A 923 -25.81 13.59 8.28
CA ALA A 923 -26.47 13.79 6.99
C ALA A 923 -27.97 13.48 7.05
N ASN A 924 -28.69 13.94 6.01
CA ASN A 924 -30.03 13.50 5.61
C ASN A 924 -31.09 13.52 6.75
N GLN A 925 -31.02 14.54 7.59
CA GLN A 925 -32.00 14.74 8.65
C GLN A 925 -33.34 15.26 8.08
N TYR A 926 -34.45 15.11 8.81
CA TYR A 926 -35.79 15.42 8.28
C TYR A 926 -36.16 16.90 8.33
N GLY A 927 -35.58 17.65 9.26
CA GLY A 927 -35.84 19.08 9.45
C GLY A 927 -34.82 19.98 8.74
N SER A 928 -34.73 21.22 9.19
CA SER A 928 -34.02 22.30 8.49
C SER A 928 -32.48 22.24 8.52
N TRP A 929 -31.90 21.04 8.65
CA TRP A 929 -30.46 20.80 8.84
C TRP A 929 -29.52 21.42 7.79
N PRO A 930 -29.87 21.64 6.50
CA PRO A 930 -28.91 22.19 5.52
C PRO A 930 -28.48 23.63 5.79
N PHE A 931 -29.36 24.44 6.40
CA PHE A 931 -29.12 25.87 6.62
C PHE A 931 -27.95 26.10 7.58
N GLY A 932 -27.06 27.04 7.26
CA GLY A 932 -26.00 27.46 8.19
C GLY A 932 -26.60 28.19 9.40
N ARG A 933 -26.19 27.83 10.62
CA ARG A 933 -26.40 28.65 11.83
C ARG A 933 -25.10 29.39 12.19
N ALA A 934 -25.21 30.30 13.15
CA ALA A 934 -24.09 31.06 13.69
C ALA A 934 -23.21 30.19 14.60
N GLY A 935 -22.11 29.66 14.04
CA GLY A 935 -21.09 28.88 14.76
C GLY A 935 -21.54 27.52 15.31
N TRP A 936 -22.58 26.90 14.74
CA TRP A 936 -22.97 25.50 15.04
C TRP A 936 -23.82 24.90 13.91
N CYS A 937 -24.02 23.58 13.93
CA CYS A 937 -24.94 22.87 13.05
C CYS A 937 -25.82 21.87 13.81
N ALA A 938 -27.03 21.60 13.30
CA ALA A 938 -27.92 20.61 13.89
C ALA A 938 -27.35 19.20 13.66
N GLY A 939 -27.29 18.36 14.68
CA GLY A 939 -26.61 17.07 14.60
C GLY A 939 -25.07 17.15 14.61
N GLN A 940 -24.51 18.21 15.23
CA GLN A 940 -23.07 18.38 15.46
C GLN A 940 -22.81 18.60 16.97
N ASP A 941 -21.58 18.32 17.40
CA ASP A 941 -21.08 18.66 18.72
C ASP A 941 -20.72 20.16 18.85
N VAL A 942 -20.60 20.64 20.09
CA VAL A 942 -20.14 22.01 20.38
C VAL A 942 -18.75 21.96 20.99
N LYS A 943 -17.74 21.97 20.10
CA LYS A 943 -16.32 22.10 20.43
C LYS A 943 -16.07 23.43 21.16
N GLN A 944 -15.11 23.45 22.08
CA GLN A 944 -14.84 24.64 22.89
C GLN A 944 -13.75 25.50 22.25
N TRP A 945 -14.01 26.79 22.11
CA TRP A 945 -13.00 27.75 21.68
C TRP A 945 -12.01 27.98 22.82
N THR A 946 -10.72 27.79 22.54
CA THR A 946 -9.63 27.93 23.53
C THR A 946 -8.58 28.91 23.02
N TYR A 947 -8.13 29.83 23.88
CA TYR A 947 -7.16 30.86 23.52
C TYR A 947 -6.19 31.17 24.67
N ASP A 948 -4.89 31.14 24.40
CA ASP A 948 -3.82 31.39 25.37
C ASP A 948 -3.73 32.89 25.73
N ILE A 949 -3.87 33.20 27.03
CA ILE A 949 -3.74 34.55 27.59
C ILE A 949 -2.59 34.65 28.61
N THR A 950 -1.66 33.69 28.62
CA THR A 950 -0.48 33.66 29.50
C THR A 950 0.36 34.92 29.31
N SER A 951 0.63 35.29 28.05
CA SER A 951 1.39 36.51 27.69
C SER A 951 0.69 37.82 28.07
N TRP A 952 -0.62 37.79 28.37
CA TRP A 952 -1.39 38.94 28.83
C TRP A 952 -1.48 39.01 30.36
N SER A 953 -1.20 37.89 31.03
CA SER A 953 -1.44 37.67 32.45
C SER A 953 -0.21 38.03 33.28
N ASN A 954 -0.43 38.68 34.42
CA ASN A 954 0.56 38.77 35.47
C ASN A 954 0.66 37.41 36.18
N MET A 955 1.75 36.69 35.91
CA MET A 955 2.03 35.37 36.47
C MET A 955 2.59 35.43 37.91
N ASP A 956 3.10 36.59 38.35
CA ASP A 956 3.68 36.82 39.69
C ASP A 956 2.62 36.95 40.81
N GLY A 957 1.46 36.29 40.65
CA GLY A 957 0.30 36.40 41.56
C GLY A 957 -0.37 37.79 41.57
N GLY A 958 -0.11 38.64 40.57
CA GLY A 958 -0.78 39.93 40.42
C GLY A 958 -2.26 39.80 40.01
N ASN A 959 -3.05 40.82 40.34
CA ASN A 959 -4.47 40.88 39.96
C ASN A 959 -4.60 41.21 38.46
N ASN A 960 -5.09 40.27 37.69
CA ASN A 960 -5.47 40.43 36.29
C ASN A 960 -6.91 40.92 36.17
N HIS A 961 -7.21 41.73 35.15
CA HIS A 961 -8.55 42.30 34.92
C HIS A 961 -9.02 42.01 33.49
N LEU A 962 -9.95 41.07 33.37
CA LEU A 962 -10.52 40.60 32.11
C LEU A 962 -11.92 41.17 31.92
N THR A 963 -12.24 41.58 30.69
CA THR A 963 -13.58 42.07 30.32
C THR A 963 -14.09 41.37 29.07
N TYR A 964 -15.42 41.15 29.00
CA TYR A 964 -16.08 40.39 27.94
C TYR A 964 -17.26 41.15 27.34
N ARG A 965 -17.42 41.12 26.01
CA ARG A 965 -18.54 41.74 25.29
C ARG A 965 -19.02 40.87 24.13
N GLY A 966 -20.33 40.68 24.02
CA GLY A 966 -20.96 40.08 22.84
C GLY A 966 -21.44 41.15 21.87
N LEU A 967 -20.94 41.15 20.64
CA LEU A 967 -21.21 42.15 19.61
C LEU A 967 -21.87 41.51 18.38
N TYR A 968 -22.50 42.34 17.55
CA TYR A 968 -23.07 41.99 16.25
C TYR A 968 -22.41 42.90 15.20
N ASN A 969 -21.63 42.31 14.29
CA ASN A 969 -20.84 43.06 13.29
C ASN A 969 -20.00 44.19 13.92
N GLY A 970 -19.27 43.86 15.00
CA GLY A 970 -18.39 44.75 15.76
C GLY A 970 -19.11 45.83 16.57
N GLN A 971 -20.44 45.77 16.73
CA GLN A 971 -21.25 46.81 17.39
C GLN A 971 -22.21 46.24 18.45
N GLU A 972 -22.73 47.11 19.33
CA GLU A 972 -23.78 46.77 20.29
C GLU A 972 -25.08 46.40 19.56
N TYR A 973 -25.61 45.21 19.81
CA TYR A 973 -26.77 44.70 19.07
C TYR A 973 -28.09 45.29 19.57
N THR A 974 -28.69 46.22 18.84
CA THR A 974 -30.04 46.76 19.13
C THR A 974 -31.09 46.24 18.13
N PRO A 975 -32.00 45.32 18.53
CA PRO A 975 -33.09 44.86 17.66
C PRO A 975 -34.00 46.00 17.19
N SER A 976 -34.55 45.86 15.97
CA SER A 976 -35.55 46.78 15.42
C SER A 976 -36.84 46.79 16.23
N GLU A 977 -37.46 47.97 16.40
CA GLU A 977 -38.50 48.20 17.43
C GLU A 977 -39.77 47.32 17.37
N ASN A 978 -40.43 47.21 18.53
CA ASN A 978 -41.83 46.79 18.73
C ASN A 978 -42.17 45.30 18.55
N ILE A 979 -41.18 44.42 18.44
CA ILE A 979 -41.34 42.99 18.77
C ILE A 979 -40.73 42.77 20.16
N GLY A 980 -41.43 42.04 21.04
CA GLY A 980 -41.10 41.94 22.47
C GLY A 980 -39.85 41.10 22.80
N ASN A 981 -39.79 40.58 24.02
CA ASN A 981 -38.71 39.70 24.52
C ASN A 981 -38.74 38.31 23.86
N GLY A 982 -38.59 38.28 22.52
CA GLY A 982 -38.31 37.08 21.76
C GLY A 982 -37.02 36.44 22.26
N GLN A 983 -37.01 35.11 22.29
CA GLN A 983 -36.03 34.26 23.01
C GLN A 983 -34.65 34.20 22.33
N ARG A 984 -34.09 35.35 21.98
CA ARG A 984 -32.74 35.53 21.46
C ARG A 984 -31.76 35.29 22.60
N GLN A 985 -31.08 34.16 22.61
CA GLN A 985 -30.28 33.72 23.76
C GLN A 985 -28.90 33.28 23.31
N ILE A 986 -27.86 33.93 23.83
CA ILE A 986 -26.51 33.36 23.83
C ILE A 986 -26.44 32.36 24.98
N ARG A 987 -26.07 31.12 24.69
CA ARG A 987 -25.67 30.12 25.69
C ARG A 987 -24.16 30.12 25.78
N ALA A 988 -23.60 30.94 26.66
CA ALA A 988 -22.16 30.99 26.91
C ALA A 988 -21.81 30.45 28.30
N VAL A 989 -20.75 29.64 28.34
CA VAL A 989 -20.03 29.17 29.53
C VAL A 989 -18.57 29.49 29.25
N VAL A 990 -17.96 30.36 30.06
CA VAL A 990 -16.57 30.81 29.85
C VAL A 990 -15.78 30.66 31.14
N TYR A 991 -14.60 30.05 31.04
CA TYR A 991 -13.64 29.84 32.12
C TYR A 991 -12.30 30.54 31.81
N VAL A 992 -11.62 30.98 32.86
CA VAL A 992 -10.16 31.19 32.86
C VAL A 992 -9.56 29.91 33.45
N VAL A 993 -8.86 29.13 32.63
CA VAL A 993 -8.28 27.84 32.99
C VAL A 993 -6.78 27.99 33.22
N TYR A 994 -6.29 27.38 34.30
CA TYR A 994 -4.89 27.34 34.68
C TYR A 994 -4.32 25.94 34.42
N SER A 995 -3.28 25.89 33.59
CA SER A 995 -2.56 24.66 33.27
C SER A 995 -1.17 24.66 33.88
N GLY A 996 -0.69 23.46 34.19
CA GLY A 996 0.64 23.18 34.73
C GLY A 996 1.20 21.91 34.09
N PRO A 997 2.47 21.56 34.37
CA PRO A 997 3.09 20.39 33.79
C PRO A 997 2.38 19.09 34.19
N THR A 998 2.30 18.12 33.28
CA THR A 998 1.89 16.75 33.62
C THR A 998 2.86 16.10 34.60
N VAL A 999 2.40 15.09 35.34
CA VAL A 999 3.21 14.35 36.31
C VAL A 999 3.10 12.86 36.03
N ASN A 1000 4.23 12.29 35.59
CA ASN A 1000 4.49 10.86 35.41
C ASN A 1000 4.90 10.20 36.75
#